data_AF-A0A939S6I6-F1
#
_entry.id   AF-A0A939S6I6-F1
#
_cell.length_a   1.000
_cell.length_b   1.000
_cell.length_c   1.000
_cell.angle_alpha   90.00
_cell.angle_beta   90.00
_cell.angle_gamma   90.00
#
_symmetry.space_group_name_H-M   'P 1'
#
loop_
_entity.id
_entity.type
_entity.pdbx_description
1 polymer ?
#
loop_
_entity_poly.entity_id
_entity_poly.type
_entity_poly.pdbx_seq_one_letter_code
_entity_poly.pdbx_strand_id
1 'polypeptide(L)'
;MGERSAGLDHHRKNLDVSLLVGPHAHIALERLAAEALTTQEFATAHKYADRRIRVSPPPAAHCFVLRAEAAWRLGLTEAALSDLARARLVDPYDVGANRRMLAWAADERRLGAAAQLICREGNLAILRAAIAELRRAGGRHWAACSVFDNHVTGWVAWTNALFVEVSLATEDGTLTSILEPNPFHALASADVQATTFLVRRPPSTTAQIVTLRCGEDVVQVRRVAPNLTSTMNLRAARDPSIGIGPNVDLPTVIVPVYADARATIECFESLDKARRPQGTGKDAFQVLAIDDASPEVELQRHLSELATKRKIRLLVNPVNLGFVGAINRALKEIQRGDVVLLNSDTLVPPGFVDRLADVAYSAPNIGTVTPLSNNGDIFSFPTPNDVNPMQRYDEIVAIDHVASATNAGKAIDVASGIGFCLYITRACLDSVGELSDKFDRGYLEDIDLCLRARTNGFRNVCAPSVYVGHHGSKSFQEEKRGLVLRNLSFLDQRFPDYREECRAFEIADPLRPARAALERALPWPAEPSVLVLAGERTCPAVTDARIRHLRLHGERTVLLSRDNNVLHLRAADGGLPQTMRLRFDAEANLASSGDILRRLSPMRIEILEPNPPPRLIELIRCLDVPIDRWLVSESIGEIGSLPSCTTPLFVPSKMAEAYAQSRWPDRKIVLHDWPTCFLTLPPISANDKSLVIVPSTPTLASMRMIKTLADCLWGREPSLPIVIAGATCGDDRLMSRPNIFVTGAITADELGNVLRPHNPGWILTDFEQPVFGHPLVETARQATRPVAYRDWSGGALKPRKGDLAISAIANAAALADLVVDWVARS
;
A
#
# COMPACT_ATOMS: atom_id res chain seq x y z
N MET A 1 -23.21 -66.20 -14.03
CA MET A 1 -21.87 -66.26 -13.43
C MET A 1 -20.89 -65.64 -14.41
N GLY A 2 -20.24 -64.56 -13.99
CA GLY A 2 -19.25 -63.81 -14.78
C GLY A 2 -19.75 -62.42 -15.14
N GLU A 3 -19.33 -61.41 -14.38
CA GLU A 3 -19.32 -60.01 -14.85
C GLU A 3 -18.18 -59.19 -14.21
N ARG A 4 -17.34 -58.67 -15.13
CA ARG A 4 -16.80 -57.30 -15.21
C ARG A 4 -15.88 -56.78 -14.09
N SER A 5 -14.56 -56.86 -14.33
CA SER A 5 -13.62 -55.80 -13.95
C SER A 5 -13.21 -55.02 -15.21
N ALA A 6 -13.78 -53.83 -15.40
CA ALA A 6 -13.41 -52.93 -16.47
C ALA A 6 -12.99 -51.57 -15.87
N GLY A 7 -11.75 -51.18 -16.20
CA GLY A 7 -11.31 -49.79 -16.39
C GLY A 7 -11.47 -48.80 -15.24
N LEU A 8 -10.43 -48.64 -14.42
CA LEU A 8 -10.13 -47.37 -13.75
C LEU A 8 -9.04 -46.66 -14.56
N ASP A 9 -9.44 -46.14 -15.73
CA ASP A 9 -8.64 -45.17 -16.49
C ASP A 9 -9.12 -43.79 -16.03
N HIS A 10 -8.51 -43.27 -14.96
CA HIS A 10 -8.84 -41.94 -14.46
C HIS A 10 -8.37 -40.88 -15.45
N HIS A 11 -9.33 -40.27 -16.12
CA HIS A 11 -9.22 -39.01 -16.84
C HIS A 11 -8.37 -37.97 -16.09
N ARG A 12 -7.07 -37.88 -16.42
CA ARG A 12 -6.37 -36.59 -16.40
C ARG A 12 -7.06 -35.71 -17.44
N LYS A 13 -8.00 -34.86 -17.02
CA LYS A 13 -8.47 -33.75 -17.86
C LYS A 13 -7.23 -32.93 -18.21
N ASN A 14 -6.81 -32.98 -19.47
CA ASN A 14 -5.84 -32.04 -20.02
C ASN A 14 -6.40 -30.64 -19.80
N LEU A 15 -5.82 -29.98 -18.81
CA LEU A 15 -6.21 -28.67 -18.36
C LEU A 15 -5.70 -27.67 -19.41
N ASP A 16 -6.60 -26.87 -19.98
CA ASP A 16 -6.25 -26.00 -21.10
C ASP A 16 -5.33 -24.88 -20.62
N VAL A 17 -4.05 -25.05 -20.90
CA VAL A 17 -2.96 -24.11 -20.59
C VAL A 17 -3.20 -22.74 -21.24
N SER A 18 -4.06 -22.66 -22.26
CA SER A 18 -4.51 -21.40 -22.88
C SER A 18 -5.18 -20.43 -21.89
N LEU A 19 -5.74 -20.93 -20.78
CA LEU A 19 -6.40 -20.10 -19.76
C LEU A 19 -5.41 -19.31 -18.89
N LEU A 20 -4.13 -19.70 -18.85
CA LEU A 20 -3.07 -19.01 -18.10
C LEU A 20 -2.44 -17.84 -18.88
N VAL A 21 -3.03 -17.47 -20.02
CA VAL A 21 -2.51 -16.51 -20.98
C VAL A 21 -3.53 -15.39 -21.18
N GLY A 22 -3.10 -14.12 -21.14
CA GLY A 22 -3.92 -12.95 -21.44
C GLY A 22 -4.44 -12.17 -20.21
N PRO A 23 -5.24 -11.11 -20.43
CA PRO A 23 -5.62 -10.15 -19.37
C PRO A 23 -6.43 -10.75 -18.22
N HIS A 24 -7.00 -11.95 -18.42
CA HIS A 24 -7.80 -12.68 -17.42
C HIS A 24 -7.05 -13.88 -16.80
N ALA A 25 -5.74 -14.04 -17.04
CA ALA A 25 -4.95 -15.14 -16.48
C ALA A 25 -5.01 -15.23 -14.95
N HIS A 26 -5.21 -14.09 -14.27
CA HIS A 26 -5.40 -14.05 -12.82
C HIS A 26 -6.65 -14.82 -12.36
N ILE A 27 -7.75 -14.75 -13.10
CA ILE A 27 -9.00 -15.48 -12.79
C ILE A 27 -8.77 -16.99 -12.95
N ALA A 28 -8.04 -17.39 -13.99
CA ALA A 28 -7.69 -18.79 -14.21
C ALA A 28 -6.83 -19.34 -13.06
N LEU A 29 -5.82 -18.58 -12.59
CA LEU A 29 -4.99 -18.99 -11.46
C LEU A 29 -5.81 -19.23 -10.19
N GLU A 30 -6.78 -18.37 -9.88
CA GLU A 30 -7.68 -18.54 -8.73
C GLU A 30 -8.50 -19.82 -8.87
N ARG A 31 -9.08 -20.05 -10.05
CA ARG A 31 -9.86 -21.25 -10.33
C ARG A 31 -9.03 -22.53 -10.20
N LEU A 32 -7.81 -22.53 -10.74
CA LEU A 32 -6.91 -23.69 -10.67
C LEU A 32 -6.41 -23.97 -9.26
N ALA A 33 -6.15 -22.93 -8.47
CA ALA A 33 -5.85 -23.09 -7.06
C ALA A 33 -7.03 -23.75 -6.31
N ALA A 34 -8.26 -23.27 -6.55
CA ALA A 34 -9.46 -23.81 -5.92
C ALA A 34 -9.80 -25.25 -6.37
N GLU A 35 -9.65 -25.56 -7.66
CA GLU A 35 -9.81 -26.92 -8.19
C GLU A 35 -8.78 -27.87 -7.56
N ALA A 36 -7.50 -27.46 -7.50
CA ALA A 36 -6.44 -28.25 -6.87
C ALA A 36 -6.64 -28.46 -5.35
N LEU A 37 -7.18 -27.47 -4.64
CA LEU A 37 -7.58 -27.65 -3.24
C LEU A 37 -8.69 -28.70 -3.10
N THR A 38 -9.65 -28.70 -4.02
CA THR A 38 -10.77 -29.63 -4.03
C THR A 38 -10.32 -31.07 -4.31
N THR A 39 -9.35 -31.25 -5.22
CA THR A 39 -8.73 -32.54 -5.52
C THR A 39 -7.64 -32.96 -4.53
N GLN A 40 -7.43 -32.18 -3.46
CA GLN A 40 -6.39 -32.40 -2.43
C GLN A 40 -4.94 -32.36 -2.96
N GLU A 41 -4.72 -31.74 -4.11
CA GLU A 41 -3.39 -31.46 -4.65
C GLU A 41 -2.80 -30.17 -4.05
N PHE A 42 -2.53 -30.18 -2.74
CA PHE A 42 -2.19 -28.97 -1.98
C PHE A 42 -0.92 -28.25 -2.47
N ALA A 43 0.09 -29.00 -2.95
CA ALA A 43 1.28 -28.41 -3.54
C ALA A 43 0.96 -27.66 -4.84
N THR A 44 0.10 -28.21 -5.69
CA THR A 44 -0.38 -27.58 -6.93
C THR A 44 -1.22 -26.34 -6.61
N ALA A 45 -2.13 -26.45 -5.63
CA ALA A 45 -2.93 -25.33 -5.16
C ALA A 45 -2.06 -24.16 -4.67
N HIS A 46 -1.03 -24.46 -3.87
CA HIS A 46 -0.11 -23.45 -3.38
C HIS A 46 0.64 -22.75 -4.51
N LYS A 47 1.09 -23.48 -5.56
CA LYS A 47 1.77 -22.89 -6.72
C LYS A 47 0.91 -21.85 -7.42
N TYR A 48 -0.34 -22.20 -7.75
CA TYR A 48 -1.23 -21.29 -8.47
C TYR A 48 -1.65 -20.10 -7.61
N ALA A 49 -1.94 -20.33 -6.32
CA ALA A 49 -2.29 -19.26 -5.39
C ALA A 49 -1.11 -18.32 -5.12
N ASP A 50 0.12 -18.84 -5.00
CA ASP A 50 1.35 -18.04 -4.83
C ASP A 50 1.62 -17.17 -6.06
N ARG A 51 1.49 -17.71 -7.28
CA ARG A 51 1.60 -16.89 -8.49
C ARG A 51 0.51 -15.83 -8.55
N ARG A 52 -0.74 -16.17 -8.21
CA ARG A 52 -1.89 -15.25 -8.28
C ARG A 52 -1.64 -13.96 -7.49
N ILE A 53 -1.03 -14.06 -6.31
CA ILE A 53 -0.76 -12.89 -5.48
C ILE A 53 0.46 -12.07 -5.92
N ARG A 54 1.23 -12.54 -6.91
CA ARG A 54 2.43 -11.89 -7.46
C ARG A 54 2.21 -11.23 -8.82
N VAL A 55 1.06 -11.45 -9.45
CA VAL A 55 0.73 -10.92 -10.78
C VAL A 55 -0.37 -9.87 -10.70
N SER A 56 -0.42 -9.00 -11.69
CA SER A 56 -1.49 -7.99 -11.81
C SER A 56 -2.81 -8.61 -12.27
N PRO A 57 -3.97 -8.03 -11.90
CA PRO A 57 -4.15 -6.90 -10.98
C PRO A 57 -3.86 -7.29 -9.51
N PRO A 58 -3.65 -6.31 -8.61
CA PRO A 58 -3.40 -6.58 -7.20
C PRO A 58 -4.37 -7.61 -6.59
N PRO A 59 -3.88 -8.55 -5.77
CA PRO A 59 -4.72 -9.62 -5.24
C PRO A 59 -5.76 -9.10 -4.24
N ALA A 60 -6.96 -9.66 -4.32
CA ALA A 60 -8.00 -9.50 -3.31
C ALA A 60 -7.75 -10.44 -2.11
N ALA A 61 -8.47 -10.25 -1.00
CA ALA A 61 -8.26 -11.00 0.23
C ALA A 61 -8.41 -12.52 0.04
N HIS A 62 -9.41 -12.96 -0.72
CA HIS A 62 -9.65 -14.38 -0.98
C HIS A 62 -8.47 -15.07 -1.69
N CYS A 63 -7.65 -14.34 -2.45
CA CYS A 63 -6.44 -14.90 -3.08
C CYS A 63 -5.42 -15.35 -2.02
N PHE A 64 -5.24 -14.56 -0.97
CA PHE A 64 -4.40 -14.91 0.17
C PHE A 64 -5.02 -16.04 0.99
N VAL A 65 -6.35 -16.07 1.13
CA VAL A 65 -7.06 -17.19 1.78
C VAL A 65 -6.83 -18.51 1.06
N LEU A 66 -6.86 -18.53 -0.28
CA LEU A 66 -6.55 -19.72 -1.08
C LEU A 66 -5.11 -20.21 -0.83
N ARG A 67 -4.13 -19.29 -0.80
CA ARG A 67 -2.73 -19.64 -0.50
C ARG A 67 -2.58 -20.15 0.94
N ALA A 68 -3.25 -19.50 1.90
CA ALA A 68 -3.24 -19.89 3.31
C ALA A 68 -3.79 -21.30 3.52
N GLU A 69 -4.90 -21.66 2.87
CA GLU A 69 -5.46 -23.01 2.91
C GLU A 69 -4.48 -24.05 2.39
N ALA A 70 -3.87 -23.80 1.22
CA ALA A 70 -2.89 -24.70 0.66
C ALA A 70 -1.66 -24.85 1.58
N ALA A 71 -1.15 -23.73 2.12
CA ALA A 71 -0.03 -23.70 3.05
C ALA A 71 -0.33 -24.45 4.35
N TRP A 72 -1.52 -24.26 4.93
CA TRP A 72 -1.96 -24.93 6.15
C TRP A 72 -2.00 -26.46 5.95
N ARG A 73 -2.55 -26.92 4.82
CA ARG A 73 -2.62 -28.34 4.47
C ARG A 73 -1.25 -28.96 4.19
N LEU A 74 -0.26 -28.15 3.80
CA LEU A 74 1.14 -28.55 3.66
C LEU A 74 1.93 -28.50 4.98
N GLY A 75 1.29 -28.17 6.11
CA GLY A 75 1.95 -28.04 7.41
C GLY A 75 2.73 -26.74 7.60
N LEU A 76 2.57 -25.76 6.71
CA LEU A 76 3.22 -24.44 6.76
C LEU A 76 2.36 -23.45 7.58
N THR A 77 2.14 -23.77 8.86
CA THR A 77 1.16 -23.06 9.70
C THR A 77 1.43 -21.57 9.85
N GLU A 78 2.67 -21.16 10.14
CA GLU A 78 3.01 -19.74 10.26
C GLU A 78 2.88 -18.98 8.92
N ALA A 79 3.22 -19.63 7.80
CA ALA A 79 3.03 -19.03 6.48
C ALA A 79 1.54 -18.83 6.19
N ALA A 80 0.70 -19.81 6.53
CA ALA A 80 -0.75 -19.69 6.40
C ALA A 80 -1.33 -18.58 7.29
N LEU A 81 -0.89 -18.46 8.54
CA LEU A 81 -1.33 -17.38 9.43
C LEU A 81 -0.85 -16.00 8.94
N SER A 82 0.38 -15.91 8.40
CA SER A 82 0.89 -14.69 7.74
C SER A 82 0.03 -14.31 6.53
N ASP A 83 -0.43 -15.29 5.76
CA ASP A 83 -1.32 -15.06 4.62
C ASP A 83 -2.70 -14.61 5.04
N LEU A 84 -3.27 -15.18 6.10
CA LEU A 84 -4.54 -14.70 6.64
C LEU A 84 -4.41 -13.30 7.23
N ALA A 85 -3.28 -12.97 7.86
CA ALA A 85 -3.00 -11.62 8.32
C ALA A 85 -2.90 -10.65 7.13
N ARG A 86 -2.24 -11.04 6.04
CA ARG A 86 -2.24 -10.26 4.78
C ARG A 86 -3.62 -10.15 4.15
N ALA A 87 -4.40 -11.23 4.15
CA ALA A 87 -5.77 -11.24 3.65
C ALA A 87 -6.62 -10.22 4.42
N ARG A 88 -6.48 -10.19 5.75
CA ARG A 88 -7.11 -9.17 6.60
C ARG A 88 -6.54 -7.80 6.26
N LEU A 89 -5.23 -7.58 6.18
CA LEU A 89 -4.70 -6.28 5.72
C LEU A 89 -5.23 -5.82 4.35
N VAL A 90 -5.78 -6.72 3.52
CA VAL A 90 -6.47 -6.42 2.26
C VAL A 90 -7.97 -6.18 2.45
N ASP A 91 -8.67 -7.11 3.08
CA ASP A 91 -10.08 -6.99 3.48
C ASP A 91 -10.32 -7.68 4.85
N PRO A 92 -10.45 -6.89 5.91
CA PRO A 92 -10.70 -7.34 7.29
C PRO A 92 -12.05 -7.89 7.55
N TYR A 93 -12.95 -7.69 6.59
CA TYR A 93 -14.29 -8.18 6.62
C TYR A 93 -14.45 -9.44 5.80
N ASP A 94 -13.37 -9.91 5.17
CA ASP A 94 -13.35 -11.18 4.48
C ASP A 94 -13.68 -12.30 5.49
N VAL A 95 -14.89 -12.84 5.34
CA VAL A 95 -15.42 -13.89 6.19
C VAL A 95 -14.54 -15.13 6.09
N GLY A 96 -13.99 -15.41 4.89
CA GLY A 96 -13.10 -16.54 4.66
C GLY A 96 -11.84 -16.47 5.51
N ALA A 97 -11.17 -15.33 5.55
CA ALA A 97 -9.95 -15.08 6.29
C ALA A 97 -10.20 -15.14 7.79
N ASN A 98 -11.24 -14.46 8.27
CA ASN A 98 -11.56 -14.42 9.70
C ASN A 98 -12.01 -15.78 10.24
N ARG A 99 -12.77 -16.56 9.47
CA ARG A 99 -13.14 -17.94 9.85
C ARG A 99 -11.90 -18.79 10.13
N ARG A 100 -10.91 -18.72 9.24
CA ARG A 100 -9.68 -19.51 9.35
C ARG A 100 -8.79 -18.98 10.45
N MET A 101 -8.68 -17.66 10.60
CA MET A 101 -7.92 -17.06 11.69
C MET A 101 -8.51 -17.45 13.06
N LEU A 102 -9.84 -17.42 13.22
CA LEU A 102 -10.52 -17.90 14.42
C LEU A 102 -10.24 -19.38 14.70
N ALA A 103 -10.18 -20.20 13.65
CA ALA A 103 -9.96 -21.64 13.77
C ALA A 103 -8.49 -22.01 14.03
N TRP A 104 -7.55 -21.30 13.43
CA TRP A 104 -6.13 -21.71 13.34
C TRP A 104 -5.22 -20.95 14.29
N ALA A 105 -5.52 -19.68 14.61
CA ALA A 105 -4.67 -18.88 15.48
C ALA A 105 -4.87 -19.25 16.96
N ALA A 106 -3.79 -19.12 17.73
CA ALA A 106 -3.76 -19.35 19.17
C ALA A 106 -3.39 -18.10 19.98
N ASP A 107 -3.23 -16.95 19.31
CA ASP A 107 -2.83 -15.67 19.90
C ASP A 107 -3.90 -14.59 19.69
N GLU A 108 -3.57 -13.34 19.99
CA GLU A 108 -4.47 -12.18 19.89
C GLU A 108 -5.10 -12.01 18.50
N ARG A 109 -4.49 -12.54 17.43
CA ARG A 109 -5.07 -12.50 16.08
C ARG A 109 -6.42 -13.20 16.01
N ARG A 110 -6.63 -14.22 16.85
CA ARG A 110 -7.89 -14.97 17.01
C ARG A 110 -9.01 -14.08 17.55
N LEU A 111 -8.71 -13.27 18.56
CA LEU A 111 -9.68 -12.36 19.18
C LEU A 111 -10.17 -11.31 18.19
N GLY A 112 -9.23 -10.70 17.45
CA GLY A 112 -9.57 -9.75 16.39
C GLY A 112 -10.47 -10.36 15.31
N ALA A 113 -10.20 -11.59 14.89
CA ALA A 113 -11.03 -12.30 13.91
C ALA A 113 -12.44 -12.62 14.44
N ALA A 114 -12.55 -13.00 15.71
CA ALA A 114 -13.84 -13.25 16.37
C ALA A 114 -14.73 -11.99 16.33
N ALA A 115 -14.16 -10.82 16.63
CA ALA A 115 -14.89 -9.55 16.60
C ALA A 115 -15.44 -9.23 15.20
N GLN A 116 -14.67 -9.47 14.14
CA GLN A 116 -15.09 -9.16 12.77
C GLN A 116 -16.20 -10.07 12.21
N LEU A 117 -16.35 -11.28 12.76
CA LEU A 117 -17.35 -12.25 12.33
C LEU A 117 -18.76 -11.94 12.87
N ILE A 118 -18.89 -11.26 14.02
CA ILE A 118 -20.18 -11.06 14.71
C ILE A 118 -21.29 -10.54 13.80
N CYS A 119 -21.01 -9.54 12.96
CA CYS A 119 -22.04 -8.92 12.11
C CYS A 119 -22.11 -9.48 10.68
N ARG A 120 -21.25 -10.43 10.31
CA ARG A 120 -21.01 -10.82 8.90
C ARG A 120 -21.08 -12.32 8.65
N GLU A 121 -20.99 -13.11 9.70
CA GLU A 121 -21.05 -14.56 9.64
C GLU A 121 -22.49 -15.06 9.69
N GLY A 122 -22.90 -15.87 8.71
CA GLY A 122 -24.21 -16.51 8.68
C GLY A 122 -24.24 -17.87 9.39
N ASN A 123 -23.09 -18.52 9.59
CA ASN A 123 -23.01 -19.82 10.24
C ASN A 123 -23.01 -19.68 11.77
N LEU A 124 -24.12 -20.09 12.38
CA LEU A 124 -24.36 -19.98 13.83
C LEU A 124 -23.33 -20.74 14.68
N ALA A 125 -22.76 -21.84 14.19
CA ALA A 125 -21.72 -22.57 14.92
C ALA A 125 -20.41 -21.78 15.01
N ILE A 126 -20.05 -21.07 13.94
CA ILE A 126 -18.87 -20.20 13.90
C ILE A 126 -19.12 -18.97 14.78
N LEU A 127 -20.31 -18.37 14.71
CA LEU A 127 -20.70 -17.27 15.58
C LEU A 127 -20.64 -17.66 17.06
N ARG A 128 -21.09 -18.86 17.42
CA ARG A 128 -20.98 -19.36 18.79
C ARG A 128 -19.53 -19.49 19.25
N ALA A 129 -18.64 -19.95 18.37
CA ALA A 129 -17.20 -19.99 18.66
C ALA A 129 -16.59 -18.59 18.81
N ALA A 130 -16.99 -17.63 17.97
CA ALA A 130 -16.55 -16.24 18.06
C ALA A 130 -17.02 -15.58 19.36
N ILE A 131 -18.29 -15.76 19.73
CA ILE A 131 -18.87 -15.26 20.99
C ILE A 131 -18.14 -15.87 22.19
N ALA A 132 -17.86 -17.17 22.17
CA ALA A 132 -17.11 -17.82 23.24
C ALA A 132 -15.70 -17.22 23.41
N GLU A 133 -15.02 -16.89 22.31
CA GLU A 133 -13.72 -16.24 22.33
C GLU A 133 -13.79 -14.81 22.90
N LEU A 134 -14.72 -13.99 22.40
CA LEU A 134 -14.92 -12.62 22.88
C LEU A 134 -15.34 -12.58 24.35
N ARG A 135 -16.13 -13.57 24.80
CA ARG A 135 -16.51 -13.71 26.21
C ARG A 135 -15.32 -14.00 27.10
N ARG A 136 -14.40 -14.88 26.70
CA ARG A 136 -13.16 -15.14 27.45
C ARG A 136 -12.32 -13.86 27.61
N ALA A 137 -12.36 -12.98 26.61
CA ALA A 137 -11.74 -11.66 26.65
C ALA A 137 -12.56 -10.59 27.41
N GLY A 138 -13.67 -10.96 28.07
CA GLY A 138 -14.49 -10.06 28.90
C GLY A 138 -15.70 -9.44 28.21
N GLY A 139 -16.01 -9.80 26.96
CA GLY A 139 -17.21 -9.35 26.27
C GLY A 139 -18.49 -9.86 26.96
N ARG A 140 -19.52 -8.99 27.04
CA ARG A 140 -20.77 -9.27 27.77
C ARG A 140 -22.01 -9.33 26.88
N HIS A 141 -21.95 -8.75 25.69
CA HIS A 141 -23.06 -8.65 24.76
C HIS A 141 -22.57 -8.55 23.31
N TRP A 142 -23.34 -9.13 22.38
CA TRP A 142 -23.06 -9.17 20.95
C TRP A 142 -24.39 -9.13 20.19
N ALA A 143 -24.43 -8.40 19.08
CA ALA A 143 -25.63 -8.33 18.26
C ALA A 143 -25.28 -8.14 16.80
N ALA A 144 -26.17 -8.61 15.93
CA ALA A 144 -26.17 -8.29 14.52
C ALA A 144 -27.60 -7.97 14.08
N CYS A 145 -27.74 -6.93 13.26
CA CYS A 145 -29.02 -6.54 12.69
C CYS A 145 -28.91 -6.32 11.19
N SER A 146 -30.01 -6.60 10.49
CA SER A 146 -30.25 -6.30 9.09
C SER A 146 -31.46 -5.38 9.00
N VAL A 147 -31.35 -4.38 8.13
CA VAL A 147 -32.39 -3.36 8.01
C VAL A 147 -33.01 -3.45 6.63
N PHE A 148 -34.34 -3.51 6.61
CA PHE A 148 -35.18 -3.49 5.43
C PHE A 148 -36.06 -2.24 5.46
N ASP A 149 -36.80 -2.00 4.37
CA ASP A 149 -37.65 -0.81 4.27
C ASP A 149 -38.77 -0.82 5.30
N ASN A 150 -39.38 -1.98 5.57
CA ASN A 150 -40.54 -2.11 6.44
C ASN A 150 -40.26 -2.77 7.81
N HIS A 151 -39.02 -3.26 8.05
CA HIS A 151 -38.65 -3.86 9.32
C HIS A 151 -37.13 -3.88 9.55
N VAL A 152 -36.74 -4.10 10.80
CA VAL A 152 -35.37 -4.38 11.23
C VAL A 152 -35.38 -5.73 11.92
N THR A 153 -34.48 -6.63 11.54
CA THR A 153 -34.40 -7.96 12.14
C THR A 153 -32.97 -8.31 12.49
N GLY A 154 -32.76 -9.18 13.46
CA GLY A 154 -31.44 -9.53 13.91
C GLY A 154 -31.46 -10.55 15.02
N TRP A 155 -30.29 -10.72 15.62
CA TRP A 155 -30.11 -11.51 16.83
C TRP A 155 -29.28 -10.72 17.84
N VAL A 156 -29.47 -11.04 19.11
CA VAL A 156 -28.69 -10.51 20.22
C VAL A 156 -28.34 -11.66 21.17
N ALA A 157 -27.11 -11.67 21.67
CA ALA A 157 -26.60 -12.61 22.64
C ALA A 157 -25.93 -11.85 23.80
N TRP A 158 -26.14 -12.27 25.05
CA TRP A 158 -25.66 -11.57 26.23
C TRP A 158 -25.48 -12.51 27.43
N THR A 159 -24.70 -12.10 28.43
CA THR A 159 -24.44 -12.92 29.63
C THR A 159 -25.15 -12.41 30.89
N ASN A 160 -25.32 -11.08 31.04
CA ASN A 160 -25.73 -10.45 32.30
C ASN A 160 -26.94 -9.50 32.12
N ALA A 161 -28.12 -10.05 31.86
CA ALA A 161 -29.40 -9.34 31.98
C ALA A 161 -30.57 -10.34 31.94
N LEU A 162 -31.73 -9.95 32.46
CA LEU A 162 -32.96 -10.75 32.33
C LEU A 162 -33.60 -10.61 30.93
N PHE A 163 -33.43 -9.46 30.29
CA PHE A 163 -33.99 -9.16 28.97
C PHE A 163 -33.13 -8.09 28.26
N VAL A 164 -33.32 -7.99 26.94
CA VAL A 164 -32.75 -6.92 26.10
C VAL A 164 -33.89 -6.04 25.60
N GLU A 165 -33.71 -4.74 25.57
CA GLU A 165 -34.64 -3.80 24.97
C GLU A 165 -34.20 -3.45 23.55
N VAL A 166 -35.13 -3.45 22.60
CA VAL A 166 -34.94 -2.86 21.26
C VAL A 166 -35.85 -1.66 21.10
N SER A 167 -35.31 -0.52 20.70
CA SER A 167 -36.07 0.69 20.42
C SER A 167 -35.78 1.26 19.03
N LEU A 168 -36.81 1.81 18.39
CA LEU A 168 -36.75 2.48 17.09
C LEU A 168 -37.27 3.90 17.27
N ALA A 169 -36.36 4.88 17.22
CA ALA A 169 -36.69 6.29 17.25
C ALA A 169 -37.01 6.79 15.84
N THR A 170 -38.13 7.52 15.75
CA THR A 170 -38.70 8.11 14.54
C THR A 170 -39.08 9.57 14.80
N GLU A 171 -39.46 10.30 13.77
CA GLU A 171 -39.98 11.68 13.92
C GLU A 171 -41.24 11.77 14.79
N ASP A 172 -42.05 10.71 14.83
CA ASP A 172 -43.30 10.63 15.58
C ASP A 172 -43.12 10.04 17.00
N GLY A 173 -41.90 9.74 17.41
CA GLY A 173 -41.56 9.17 18.72
C GLY A 173 -40.79 7.85 18.65
N THR A 174 -40.67 7.18 19.80
CA THR A 174 -39.85 5.96 19.97
C THR A 174 -40.73 4.74 20.20
N LEU A 175 -40.56 3.72 19.37
CA LEU A 175 -41.19 2.41 19.54
C LEU A 175 -40.23 1.48 20.28
N THR A 176 -40.65 0.93 21.42
CA THR A 176 -39.80 0.05 22.24
C THR A 176 -40.40 -1.34 22.36
N SER A 177 -39.57 -2.39 22.35
CA SER A 177 -39.97 -3.78 22.55
C SER A 177 -38.96 -4.51 23.43
N ILE A 178 -39.45 -5.41 24.30
CA ILE A 178 -38.63 -6.23 25.17
C ILE A 178 -38.37 -7.58 24.49
N LEU A 179 -37.12 -8.00 24.50
CA LEU A 179 -36.63 -9.25 23.93
C LEU A 179 -36.27 -10.22 25.06
N GLU A 180 -37.04 -11.29 25.16
CA GLU A 180 -36.82 -12.36 26.14
C GLU A 180 -35.77 -13.37 25.65
N PRO A 181 -34.99 -13.98 26.56
CA PRO A 181 -34.03 -15.01 26.21
C PRO A 181 -34.73 -16.25 25.65
N ASN A 182 -34.25 -16.74 24.50
CA ASN A 182 -34.70 -18.00 23.91
C ASN A 182 -33.66 -19.09 24.20
N PRO A 183 -33.91 -20.03 25.13
CA PRO A 183 -32.95 -21.07 25.49
C PRO A 183 -32.66 -22.06 24.35
N PHE A 184 -33.52 -22.13 23.33
CA PHE A 184 -33.35 -22.98 22.15
C PHE A 184 -32.67 -22.25 20.98
N HIS A 185 -32.28 -20.98 21.16
CA HIS A 185 -31.55 -20.26 20.13
C HIS A 185 -30.16 -20.89 19.91
N ALA A 186 -29.72 -21.01 18.65
CA ALA A 186 -28.47 -21.70 18.33
C ALA A 186 -27.20 -21.05 18.93
N LEU A 187 -27.28 -19.77 19.28
CA LEU A 187 -26.20 -19.02 19.96
C LEU A 187 -26.28 -19.14 21.49
N ALA A 188 -27.36 -19.69 22.04
CA ALA A 188 -27.50 -19.87 23.49
C ALA A 188 -26.55 -20.95 24.01
N SER A 189 -26.07 -20.78 25.24
CA SER A 189 -25.27 -21.75 25.98
C SER A 189 -25.52 -21.59 27.48
N ALA A 190 -24.89 -22.42 28.32
CA ALA A 190 -25.07 -22.37 29.78
C ALA A 190 -24.87 -20.95 30.36
N ASP A 191 -23.98 -20.15 29.76
CA ASP A 191 -23.62 -18.83 30.25
C ASP A 191 -23.93 -17.70 29.25
N VAL A 192 -24.60 -18.00 28.14
CA VAL A 192 -24.94 -17.02 27.10
C VAL A 192 -26.41 -17.18 26.77
N GLN A 193 -27.17 -16.13 27.02
CA GLN A 193 -28.55 -15.99 26.58
C GLN A 193 -28.55 -15.42 25.16
N ALA A 194 -29.53 -15.80 24.34
CA ALA A 194 -29.66 -15.25 22.99
C ALA A 194 -31.11 -15.25 22.52
N THR A 195 -31.44 -14.35 21.61
CA THR A 195 -32.76 -14.30 20.97
C THR A 195 -32.69 -13.62 19.60
N THR A 196 -33.65 -13.93 18.74
CA THR A 196 -33.86 -13.23 17.46
C THR A 196 -34.97 -12.21 17.62
N PHE A 197 -34.88 -11.10 16.90
CA PHE A 197 -35.90 -10.07 16.92
C PHE A 197 -36.30 -9.62 15.51
N LEU A 198 -37.51 -9.06 15.43
CA LEU A 198 -38.02 -8.34 14.28
C LEU A 198 -38.86 -7.17 14.78
N VAL A 199 -38.45 -5.95 14.43
CA VAL A 199 -39.14 -4.71 14.76
C VAL A 199 -39.68 -4.10 13.48
N ARG A 200 -40.98 -3.79 13.45
CA ARG A 200 -41.58 -3.11 12.29
C ARG A 200 -41.07 -1.69 12.19
N ARG A 201 -40.83 -1.26 10.96
CA ARG A 201 -40.28 0.05 10.65
C ARG A 201 -41.35 0.89 9.96
N PRO A 202 -41.88 1.94 10.61
CA PRO A 202 -42.91 2.78 10.00
C PRO A 202 -42.31 3.62 8.85
N PRO A 203 -43.12 4.01 7.85
CA PRO A 203 -42.67 4.92 6.79
C PRO A 203 -42.25 6.28 7.36
N SER A 204 -41.12 6.82 6.91
CA SER A 204 -40.60 8.11 7.36
C SER A 204 -39.76 8.78 6.27
N THR A 205 -39.90 10.11 6.18
CA THR A 205 -39.10 10.95 5.27
C THR A 205 -37.75 11.36 5.89
N THR A 206 -37.57 11.07 7.17
CA THR A 206 -36.35 11.32 7.94
C THR A 206 -35.65 10.01 8.32
N ALA A 207 -34.37 10.10 8.69
CA ALA A 207 -33.62 8.93 9.10
C ALA A 207 -34.08 8.46 10.49
N GLN A 208 -34.16 7.15 10.69
CA GLN A 208 -34.59 6.51 11.93
C GLN A 208 -33.40 5.92 12.68
N ILE A 209 -33.55 5.67 13.98
CA ILE A 209 -32.47 5.14 14.83
C ILE A 209 -32.93 3.89 15.55
N VAL A 210 -32.23 2.77 15.33
CA VAL A 210 -32.45 1.51 16.05
C VAL A 210 -31.44 1.41 17.19
N THR A 211 -31.90 1.15 18.42
CA THR A 211 -31.06 0.97 19.61
C THR A 211 -31.36 -0.37 20.26
N LEU A 212 -30.32 -1.14 20.59
CA LEU A 212 -30.39 -2.35 21.42
C LEU A 212 -29.74 -2.05 22.78
N ARG A 213 -30.44 -2.31 23.88
CA ARG A 213 -29.97 -2.10 25.27
C ARG A 213 -30.05 -3.38 26.10
N CYS A 214 -28.99 -3.71 26.81
CA CYS A 214 -28.92 -4.83 27.74
C CYS A 214 -28.75 -4.25 29.15
N GLY A 215 -29.87 -4.03 29.85
CA GLY A 215 -29.87 -3.28 31.12
C GLY A 215 -29.50 -1.80 30.92
N GLU A 216 -28.43 -1.35 31.56
CA GLU A 216 -27.90 0.01 31.38
C GLU A 216 -26.98 0.14 30.15
N ASP A 217 -26.44 -0.97 29.66
CA ASP A 217 -25.47 -1.00 28.56
C ASP A 217 -26.18 -0.89 27.19
N VAL A 218 -25.68 -0.02 26.32
CA VAL A 218 -26.12 0.05 24.91
C VAL A 218 -25.32 -0.95 24.10
N VAL A 219 -25.99 -1.98 23.57
CA VAL A 219 -25.38 -3.08 22.81
C VAL A 219 -25.04 -2.65 21.39
N GLN A 220 -25.97 -1.96 20.72
CA GLN A 220 -25.81 -1.53 19.33
C GLN A 220 -26.73 -0.35 19.04
N VAL A 221 -26.25 0.61 18.25
CA VAL A 221 -27.10 1.68 17.69
C VAL A 221 -26.86 1.82 16.20
N ARG A 222 -27.93 1.97 15.42
CA ARG A 222 -27.85 2.05 13.96
C ARG A 222 -28.79 3.12 13.41
N ARG A 223 -28.23 4.12 12.72
CA ARG A 223 -29.01 5.04 11.89
C ARG A 223 -29.43 4.33 10.61
N VAL A 224 -30.67 4.56 10.21
CA VAL A 224 -31.27 3.96 9.03
C VAL A 224 -31.78 5.09 8.14
N ALA A 225 -31.40 5.07 6.86
CA ALA A 225 -31.85 6.03 5.86
C ALA A 225 -33.38 6.08 5.76
N PRO A 226 -34.00 7.23 5.41
CA PRO A 226 -35.44 7.32 5.18
C PRO A 226 -35.99 6.20 4.28
N ASN A 227 -37.17 5.67 4.59
CA ASN A 227 -37.88 4.64 3.81
C ASN A 227 -39.13 5.17 3.10
N LEU A 228 -39.35 6.49 3.14
CA LEU A 228 -40.37 7.18 2.36
C LEU A 228 -39.68 8.24 1.48
N THR A 229 -39.79 8.09 0.16
CA THR A 229 -39.19 9.02 -0.80
C THR A 229 -39.94 10.35 -0.79
N SER A 230 -39.26 11.44 -0.43
CA SER A 230 -39.78 12.79 -0.67
C SER A 230 -39.69 13.12 -2.16
N THR A 231 -40.84 13.26 -2.81
CA THR A 231 -40.94 13.90 -4.12
C THR A 231 -40.79 15.42 -3.95
N MET A 232 -39.56 15.90 -3.74
CA MET A 232 -39.26 17.34 -3.79
C MET A 232 -38.18 17.67 -4.83
N ASN A 233 -38.68 18.12 -5.98
CA ASN A 233 -38.17 19.19 -6.83
C ASN A 233 -36.67 19.23 -7.17
N LEU A 234 -36.29 18.42 -8.17
CA LEU A 234 -35.21 18.72 -9.11
C LEU A 234 -35.58 19.91 -10.02
N ARG A 235 -35.75 21.13 -9.47
CA ARG A 235 -35.81 22.37 -10.27
C ARG A 235 -35.37 23.58 -9.45
N ALA A 236 -34.10 23.95 -9.60
CA ALA A 236 -33.62 25.32 -9.84
C ALA A 236 -32.09 25.29 -9.86
N ALA A 237 -31.50 24.97 -11.02
CA ALA A 237 -30.14 25.41 -11.29
C ALA A 237 -30.17 26.94 -11.27
N ARG A 238 -29.60 27.56 -10.23
CA ARG A 238 -29.41 29.01 -10.21
C ARG A 238 -28.20 29.34 -11.07
N ASP A 239 -28.44 30.26 -11.98
CA ASP A 239 -27.49 30.95 -12.85
C ASP A 239 -26.23 31.40 -12.05
N PRO A 240 -25.00 31.15 -12.53
CA PRO A 240 -23.76 31.54 -11.84
C PRO A 240 -23.49 33.06 -11.76
N SER A 241 -24.45 33.90 -12.14
CA SER A 241 -24.28 35.35 -12.21
C SER A 241 -25.00 36.10 -11.09
N ILE A 242 -24.53 36.00 -9.85
CA ILE A 242 -24.94 36.92 -8.77
C ILE A 242 -23.72 37.59 -8.16
N GLY A 243 -23.73 38.91 -8.24
CA GLY A 243 -22.62 39.83 -7.98
C GLY A 243 -22.01 39.75 -6.58
N ILE A 244 -20.70 39.97 -6.57
CA ILE A 244 -19.82 40.10 -5.42
C ILE A 244 -20.19 41.41 -4.68
N GLY A 245 -20.80 41.28 -3.51
CA GLY A 245 -20.94 42.35 -2.51
C GLY A 245 -20.02 42.09 -1.31
N PRO A 246 -19.49 43.12 -0.62
CA PRO A 246 -18.38 42.98 0.33
C PRO A 246 -18.88 42.73 1.75
N ASN A 247 -19.36 41.53 2.02
CA ASN A 247 -19.42 41.03 3.40
C ASN A 247 -19.25 39.50 3.36
N VAL A 248 -18.00 39.06 3.35
CA VAL A 248 -17.66 37.63 3.28
C VAL A 248 -17.85 37.06 4.68
N ASP A 249 -18.85 36.19 4.84
CA ASP A 249 -19.03 35.43 6.07
C ASP A 249 -17.78 34.56 6.30
N LEU A 250 -17.30 34.55 7.54
CA LEU A 250 -16.07 33.86 7.94
C LEU A 250 -16.12 32.37 7.57
N PRO A 251 -15.01 31.78 7.06
CA PRO A 251 -14.95 30.34 6.81
C PRO A 251 -15.23 29.53 8.09
N THR A 252 -15.89 28.38 7.94
CA THR A 252 -16.17 27.47 9.04
C THR A 252 -15.36 26.18 8.91
N VAL A 253 -14.50 25.91 9.89
CA VAL A 253 -13.78 24.65 10.04
C VAL A 253 -14.71 23.64 10.72
N ILE A 254 -15.07 22.58 10.02
CA ILE A 254 -15.87 21.47 10.54
C ILE A 254 -14.92 20.35 10.98
N VAL A 255 -15.02 19.97 12.25
CA VAL A 255 -14.23 18.88 12.84
C VAL A 255 -15.17 17.74 13.24
N PRO A 256 -15.26 16.63 12.48
CA PRO A 256 -15.97 15.44 12.91
C PRO A 256 -15.15 14.72 13.97
N VAL A 257 -15.79 14.38 15.08
CA VAL A 257 -15.13 13.77 16.24
C VAL A 257 -15.74 12.42 16.53
N TYR A 258 -14.91 11.37 16.55
CA TYR A 258 -15.29 10.06 17.06
C TYR A 258 -14.06 9.34 17.59
N ALA A 259 -14.03 9.15 18.91
CA ALA A 259 -12.91 8.51 19.62
C ALA A 259 -11.55 9.21 19.45
N ASP A 260 -10.50 8.59 19.99
CA ASP A 260 -9.12 9.10 19.99
C ASP A 260 -9.01 10.47 20.68
N ALA A 261 -9.31 10.45 21.98
CA ALA A 261 -9.28 11.64 22.83
C ALA A 261 -7.98 12.42 22.71
N ARG A 262 -6.84 11.73 22.67
CA ARG A 262 -5.53 12.38 22.60
C ARG A 262 -5.36 13.16 21.30
N ALA A 263 -5.51 12.53 20.14
CA ALA A 263 -5.32 13.21 18.86
C ALA A 263 -6.34 14.35 18.68
N THR A 264 -7.58 14.13 19.11
CA THR A 264 -8.63 15.14 19.05
C THR A 264 -8.33 16.36 19.91
N ILE A 265 -7.85 16.18 21.13
CA ILE A 265 -7.43 17.29 22.01
C ILE A 265 -6.28 18.07 21.36
N GLU A 266 -5.25 17.37 20.87
CA GLU A 266 -4.10 18.00 20.19
C GLU A 266 -4.55 18.80 18.95
N CYS A 267 -5.55 18.31 18.19
CA CYS A 267 -6.17 19.03 17.08
C CYS A 267 -6.85 20.34 17.52
N PHE A 268 -7.72 20.30 18.53
CA PHE A 268 -8.37 21.52 19.03
C PHE A 268 -7.38 22.52 19.65
N GLU A 269 -6.32 22.04 20.30
CA GLU A 269 -5.23 22.91 20.76
C GLU A 269 -4.51 23.58 19.59
N SER A 270 -4.27 22.86 18.49
CA SER A 270 -3.67 23.43 17.28
C SER A 270 -4.57 24.48 16.62
N LEU A 271 -5.89 24.24 16.58
CA LEU A 271 -6.89 25.20 16.09
C LEU A 271 -6.93 26.47 16.95
N ASP A 272 -6.84 26.34 18.27
CA ASP A 272 -6.78 27.49 19.18
C ASP A 272 -5.51 28.32 18.98
N LYS A 273 -4.37 27.64 18.78
CA LYS A 273 -3.09 28.30 18.44
C LYS A 273 -3.15 28.97 17.08
N ALA A 274 -3.85 28.37 16.11
CA ALA A 274 -3.99 28.89 14.77
C ALA A 274 -4.83 30.18 14.69
N ARG A 275 -5.65 30.46 15.71
CA ARG A 275 -6.56 31.61 15.84
C ARG A 275 -5.95 32.88 16.45
N ARG A 276 -4.63 33.00 16.58
CA ARG A 276 -4.02 34.06 17.40
C ARG A 276 -4.11 35.49 16.81
N PRO A 277 -4.16 36.52 17.68
CA PRO A 277 -4.47 37.90 17.33
C PRO A 277 -3.22 38.70 16.92
N GLN A 278 -3.06 39.03 15.64
CA GLN A 278 -2.10 40.04 15.18
C GLN A 278 -2.82 41.09 14.32
N GLY A 279 -3.50 42.02 14.98
CA GLY A 279 -3.59 43.44 14.59
C GLY A 279 -4.21 43.83 13.25
N THR A 280 -4.74 42.91 12.43
CA THR A 280 -5.17 43.24 11.05
C THR A 280 -6.59 42.83 10.69
N GLY A 281 -7.33 42.17 11.59
CA GLY A 281 -8.77 41.91 11.41
C GLY A 281 -9.13 40.86 10.35
N LYS A 282 -8.15 40.07 9.87
CA LYS A 282 -8.36 39.04 8.83
C LYS A 282 -8.32 37.58 9.31
N ASP A 283 -8.03 37.30 10.58
CA ASP A 283 -7.71 35.93 11.05
C ASP A 283 -8.90 35.14 11.66
N ALA A 284 -10.14 35.44 11.27
CA ALA A 284 -11.32 34.92 11.96
C ALA A 284 -11.95 33.76 11.19
N PHE A 285 -11.84 32.53 11.70
CA PHE A 285 -12.64 31.39 11.22
C PHE A 285 -13.47 30.80 12.37
N GLN A 286 -14.62 30.23 12.04
CA GLN A 286 -15.47 29.53 13.00
C GLN A 286 -15.05 28.06 13.12
N VAL A 287 -15.27 27.44 14.27
CA VAL A 287 -15.00 26.01 14.46
C VAL A 287 -16.30 25.36 14.89
N LEU A 288 -16.75 24.41 14.09
CA LEU A 288 -17.91 23.56 14.34
C LEU A 288 -17.42 22.14 14.61
N ALA A 289 -17.40 21.75 15.87
CA ALA A 289 -17.17 20.36 16.23
C ALA A 289 -18.48 19.57 16.13
N ILE A 290 -18.43 18.40 15.51
CA ILE A 290 -19.54 17.45 15.56
C ILE A 290 -19.10 16.14 16.20
N ASP A 291 -19.49 15.96 17.46
CA ASP A 291 -19.27 14.72 18.20
C ASP A 291 -20.23 13.64 17.72
N ASP A 292 -19.70 12.62 17.04
CA ASP A 292 -20.44 11.53 16.44
C ASP A 292 -20.63 10.35 17.41
N ALA A 293 -21.12 10.69 18.61
CA ALA A 293 -21.31 9.78 19.74
C ALA A 293 -20.00 9.11 20.21
N SER A 294 -18.97 9.91 20.50
CA SER A 294 -17.71 9.43 21.05
C SER A 294 -17.90 8.68 22.37
N PRO A 295 -17.24 7.52 22.59
CA PRO A 295 -17.42 6.73 23.81
C PRO A 295 -16.68 7.30 25.03
N GLU A 296 -15.62 8.10 24.84
CA GLU A 296 -14.78 8.58 25.92
C GLU A 296 -15.38 9.79 26.63
N VAL A 297 -15.72 9.63 27.92
CA VAL A 297 -16.28 10.70 28.78
C VAL A 297 -15.34 11.90 28.89
N GLU A 298 -14.03 11.66 28.89
CA GLU A 298 -13.02 12.74 28.93
C GLU A 298 -13.10 13.63 27.69
N LEU A 299 -13.24 13.03 26.50
CA LEU A 299 -13.35 13.76 25.25
C LEU A 299 -14.65 14.57 25.20
N GLN A 300 -15.78 13.95 25.56
CA GLN A 300 -17.07 14.64 25.65
C GLN A 300 -17.02 15.85 26.59
N ARG A 301 -16.39 15.69 27.76
CA ARG A 301 -16.19 16.77 28.74
C ARG A 301 -15.34 17.89 28.14
N HIS A 302 -14.22 17.55 27.51
CA HIS A 302 -13.33 18.53 26.89
C HIS A 302 -14.05 19.36 25.81
N LEU A 303 -14.80 18.72 24.92
CA LEU A 303 -15.60 19.41 23.89
C LEU A 303 -16.65 20.34 24.53
N SER A 304 -17.33 19.88 25.58
CA SER A 304 -18.32 20.69 26.32
C SER A 304 -17.68 21.92 26.98
N GLU A 305 -16.48 21.78 27.53
CA GLU A 305 -15.71 22.89 28.08
C GLU A 305 -15.28 23.90 27.02
N LEU A 306 -14.81 23.44 25.86
CA LEU A 306 -14.48 24.31 24.72
C LEU A 306 -15.72 25.07 24.23
N ALA A 307 -16.88 24.41 24.16
CA ALA A 307 -18.15 25.03 23.78
C ALA A 307 -18.60 26.09 24.81
N THR A 308 -18.50 25.77 26.11
CA THR A 308 -18.82 26.69 27.21
C THR A 308 -17.92 27.94 27.17
N LYS A 309 -16.63 27.76 26.85
CA LYS A 309 -15.66 28.84 26.64
C LYS A 309 -15.85 29.58 25.30
N ARG A 310 -16.87 29.24 24.51
CA ARG A 310 -17.17 29.77 23.17
C ARG A 310 -16.01 29.64 22.18
N LYS A 311 -15.12 28.66 22.40
CA LYS A 311 -14.05 28.35 21.45
C LYS A 311 -14.59 27.58 20.25
N ILE A 312 -15.64 26.78 20.42
CA ILE A 312 -16.26 26.00 19.35
C ILE A 312 -17.79 26.11 19.42
N ARG A 313 -18.45 25.92 18.28
CA ARG A 313 -19.85 25.48 18.25
C ARG A 313 -19.85 23.95 18.27
N LEU A 314 -20.61 23.35 19.18
CA LEU A 314 -20.65 21.90 19.34
C LEU A 314 -22.01 21.35 18.92
N LEU A 315 -21.99 20.36 18.02
CA LEU A 315 -23.11 19.48 17.73
C LEU A 315 -22.79 18.11 18.30
N VAL A 316 -23.76 17.47 18.94
CA VAL A 316 -23.62 16.10 19.44
C VAL A 316 -24.65 15.23 18.73
N ASN A 317 -24.19 14.19 18.04
CA ASN A 317 -25.06 13.15 17.53
C ASN A 317 -25.40 12.20 18.68
N PRO A 318 -26.69 11.83 18.84
CA PRO A 318 -27.07 10.87 19.87
C PRO A 318 -26.49 9.47 19.61
N VAL A 319 -26.08 9.20 18.35
CA VAL A 319 -25.60 7.90 17.87
C VAL A 319 -24.54 8.13 16.80
N ASN A 320 -23.63 7.18 16.58
CA ASN A 320 -22.62 7.29 15.55
C ASN A 320 -23.27 7.19 14.16
N LEU A 321 -23.16 8.26 13.37
CA LEU A 321 -23.70 8.40 12.02
C LEU A 321 -22.66 8.06 10.94
N GLY A 322 -21.39 7.91 11.31
CA GLY A 322 -20.29 7.83 10.37
C GLY A 322 -19.90 9.19 9.82
N PHE A 323 -18.76 9.24 9.15
CA PHE A 323 -18.15 10.50 8.69
C PHE A 323 -19.10 11.31 7.79
N VAL A 324 -19.67 10.66 6.77
CA VAL A 324 -20.60 11.29 5.82
C VAL A 324 -21.82 11.88 6.55
N GLY A 325 -22.45 11.08 7.41
CA GLY A 325 -23.63 11.51 8.15
C GLY A 325 -23.36 12.67 9.10
N ALA A 326 -22.21 12.66 9.78
CA ALA A 326 -21.80 13.74 10.67
C ALA A 326 -21.50 15.04 9.91
N ILE A 327 -20.71 14.97 8.83
CA ILE A 327 -20.40 16.15 8.01
C ILE A 327 -21.67 16.72 7.36
N ASN A 328 -22.52 15.89 6.77
CA ASN A 328 -23.76 16.37 6.14
C ASN A 328 -24.70 17.04 7.15
N ARG A 329 -24.76 16.56 8.40
CA ARG A 329 -25.49 17.26 9.48
C ARG A 329 -24.86 18.62 9.77
N ALA A 330 -23.53 18.70 9.85
CA ALA A 330 -22.83 19.95 10.10
C ALA A 330 -23.02 20.98 8.95
N LEU A 331 -22.98 20.53 7.69
CA LEU A 331 -23.18 21.37 6.50
C LEU A 331 -24.56 22.03 6.48
N LYS A 332 -25.62 21.34 6.92
CA LYS A 332 -26.99 21.89 7.00
C LYS A 332 -27.10 23.08 7.94
N GLU A 333 -26.19 23.17 8.92
CA GLU A 333 -26.13 24.24 9.90
C GLU A 333 -25.23 25.41 9.46
N ILE A 334 -24.69 25.37 8.23
CA ILE A 334 -23.81 26.39 7.64
C ILE A 334 -24.44 26.89 6.34
N GLN A 335 -25.17 28.00 6.43
CA GLN A 335 -25.92 28.56 5.29
C GLN A 335 -25.10 29.50 4.39
N ARG A 336 -23.96 30.00 4.88
CA ARG A 336 -23.11 30.99 4.21
C ARG A 336 -21.65 30.78 4.61
N GLY A 337 -20.73 31.35 3.83
CA GLY A 337 -19.28 31.23 4.05
C GLY A 337 -18.69 29.92 3.54
N ASP A 338 -17.38 29.93 3.34
CA ASP A 338 -16.63 28.76 2.90
C ASP A 338 -16.49 27.74 4.03
N VAL A 339 -16.15 26.49 3.67
CA VAL A 339 -16.04 25.40 4.63
C VAL A 339 -14.66 24.77 4.53
N VAL A 340 -14.09 24.40 5.68
CA VAL A 340 -12.92 23.52 5.75
C VAL A 340 -13.34 22.23 6.44
N LEU A 341 -13.25 21.11 5.73
CA LEU A 341 -13.32 19.79 6.35
C LEU A 341 -11.96 19.49 6.96
N LEU A 342 -11.91 19.22 8.26
CA LEU A 342 -10.66 18.96 8.98
C LEU A 342 -10.83 17.74 9.88
N ASN A 343 -10.06 16.68 9.65
CA ASN A 343 -10.10 15.51 10.51
C ASN A 343 -9.65 15.85 11.94
N SER A 344 -10.23 15.16 12.94
CA SER A 344 -9.91 15.37 14.35
C SER A 344 -8.51 14.92 14.75
N ASP A 345 -7.76 14.24 13.87
CA ASP A 345 -6.41 13.73 14.10
C ASP A 345 -5.36 14.52 13.31
N THR A 346 -5.60 15.82 13.13
CA THR A 346 -4.72 16.74 12.41
C THR A 346 -4.11 17.80 13.33
N LEU A 347 -2.97 18.35 12.92
CA LEU A 347 -2.29 19.46 13.58
C LEU A 347 -2.10 20.58 12.55
N VAL A 348 -2.79 21.71 12.78
CA VAL A 348 -2.81 22.82 11.83
C VAL A 348 -1.87 23.97 12.25
N PRO A 349 -1.14 24.57 11.30
CA PRO A 349 -0.28 25.71 11.58
C PRO A 349 -1.07 27.02 11.68
N PRO A 350 -0.48 28.10 12.24
CA PRO A 350 -1.09 29.43 12.24
C PRO A 350 -1.45 29.95 10.84
N GLY A 351 -2.59 30.65 10.73
CA GLY A 351 -3.06 31.27 9.49
C GLY A 351 -3.32 30.31 8.33
N PHE A 352 -3.55 29.02 8.61
CA PHE A 352 -3.75 28.02 7.55
C PHE A 352 -5.05 28.27 6.75
N VAL A 353 -6.15 28.66 7.41
CA VAL A 353 -7.42 28.95 6.74
C VAL A 353 -7.28 30.11 5.77
N ASP A 354 -6.63 31.19 6.19
CA ASP A 354 -6.47 32.39 5.37
C ASP A 354 -5.61 32.10 4.14
N ARG A 355 -4.51 31.34 4.31
CA ARG A 355 -3.69 30.93 3.17
C ARG A 355 -4.39 29.96 2.22
N LEU A 356 -5.25 29.07 2.74
CA LEU A 356 -6.10 28.22 1.90
C LEU A 356 -7.14 29.05 1.15
N ALA A 357 -7.74 30.05 1.80
CA ALA A 357 -8.68 30.98 1.20
C ALA A 357 -8.00 31.85 0.12
N ASP A 358 -6.81 32.38 0.38
CA ASP A 358 -6.03 33.16 -0.61
C ASP A 358 -5.78 32.35 -1.89
N VAL A 359 -5.47 31.05 -1.75
CA VAL A 359 -5.34 30.15 -2.90
C VAL A 359 -6.69 29.89 -3.56
N ALA A 360 -7.75 29.64 -2.79
CA ALA A 360 -9.10 29.40 -3.32
C ALA A 360 -9.63 30.60 -4.12
N TYR A 361 -9.35 31.82 -3.68
CA TYR A 361 -9.79 33.06 -4.33
C TYR A 361 -8.77 33.60 -5.34
N SER A 362 -7.66 32.89 -5.59
CA SER A 362 -6.71 33.25 -6.65
C SER A 362 -7.29 33.09 -8.06
N ALA A 363 -8.35 32.28 -8.22
CA ALA A 363 -9.15 32.19 -9.44
C ALA A 363 -10.62 31.83 -9.12
N PRO A 364 -11.61 32.37 -9.85
CA PRO A 364 -13.02 32.20 -9.54
C PRO A 364 -13.53 30.76 -9.72
N ASN A 365 -12.79 29.93 -10.46
CA ASN A 365 -13.13 28.55 -10.72
C ASN A 365 -12.41 27.55 -9.82
N ILE A 366 -11.72 27.96 -8.76
CA ILE A 366 -11.17 27.01 -7.79
C ILE A 366 -12.28 26.63 -6.80
N GLY A 367 -12.63 25.34 -6.79
CA GLY A 367 -13.67 24.81 -5.92
C GLY A 367 -13.12 24.25 -4.62
N THR A 368 -11.97 23.56 -4.70
CA THR A 368 -11.34 22.93 -3.53
C THR A 368 -9.85 23.19 -3.44
N VAL A 369 -9.34 23.28 -2.21
CA VAL A 369 -7.90 23.46 -1.90
C VAL A 369 -7.47 22.47 -0.82
N THR A 370 -6.40 21.73 -1.07
CA THR A 370 -5.79 20.78 -0.12
C THR A 370 -4.33 21.16 0.18
N PRO A 371 -3.89 21.22 1.46
CA PRO A 371 -2.50 21.50 1.82
C PRO A 371 -1.58 20.28 1.60
N LEU A 372 -0.27 20.46 1.75
CA LEU A 372 0.65 19.33 1.92
C LEU A 372 0.49 18.70 3.32
N SER A 373 0.90 17.45 3.47
CA SER A 373 0.87 16.74 4.75
C SER A 373 1.98 15.69 4.87
N ASN A 374 2.25 15.17 6.07
CA ASN A 374 3.04 13.94 6.23
C ASN A 374 2.29 12.71 5.69
N ASN A 375 0.96 12.72 5.76
CA ASN A 375 0.11 11.59 5.41
C ASN A 375 -1.10 12.06 4.61
N GLY A 376 -0.88 12.35 3.33
CA GLY A 376 -1.89 12.91 2.43
C GLY A 376 -1.80 12.33 1.01
N ASP A 377 -1.38 11.07 0.84
CA ASP A 377 -1.28 10.41 -0.47
C ASP A 377 -0.43 11.24 -1.46
N ILE A 378 -0.98 11.72 -2.58
CA ILE A 378 -0.27 12.60 -3.54
C ILE A 378 0.24 13.91 -2.91
N PHE A 379 -0.37 14.35 -1.80
CA PHE A 379 0.00 15.54 -1.02
C PHE A 379 1.06 15.23 0.05
N SER A 380 1.49 13.97 0.18
CA SER A 380 2.48 13.55 1.16
C SER A 380 3.85 14.19 0.92
N PHE A 381 4.51 14.53 2.03
CA PHE A 381 5.85 15.08 2.11
C PHE A 381 6.54 14.53 3.38
N PRO A 382 7.83 14.13 3.32
CA PRO A 382 8.75 14.24 2.18
C PRO A 382 8.53 13.20 1.08
N THR A 383 8.11 11.98 1.42
CA THR A 383 7.89 10.91 0.43
C THR A 383 6.46 10.99 -0.10
N PRO A 384 6.24 11.26 -1.40
CA PRO A 384 4.90 11.31 -1.98
C PRO A 384 4.26 9.91 -2.03
N ASN A 385 2.92 9.84 -1.96
CA ASN A 385 2.14 8.60 -1.97
C ASN A 385 2.52 7.61 -0.86
N ASP A 386 3.10 8.12 0.23
CA ASP A 386 3.54 7.30 1.36
C ASP A 386 3.05 7.93 2.69
N VAL A 387 3.05 7.11 3.73
CA VAL A 387 2.73 7.52 5.10
C VAL A 387 4.02 7.93 5.78
N ASN A 388 4.30 9.24 5.82
CA ASN A 388 5.47 9.76 6.49
C ASN A 388 5.22 9.87 8.01
N PRO A 389 6.27 9.68 8.85
CA PRO A 389 6.14 9.79 10.29
C PRO A 389 5.51 11.12 10.73
N MET A 390 4.57 11.06 11.67
CA MET A 390 3.96 12.25 12.25
C MET A 390 4.99 13.02 13.08
N GLN A 391 5.13 14.32 12.80
CA GLN A 391 6.01 15.22 13.53
C GLN A 391 5.33 15.85 14.74
N ARG A 392 6.11 16.45 15.62
CA ARG A 392 5.57 17.27 16.72
C ARG A 392 4.98 18.57 16.18
N TYR A 393 4.09 19.21 16.96
CA TYR A 393 3.45 20.46 16.56
C TYR A 393 4.43 21.59 16.18
N ASP A 394 5.52 21.75 16.95
CA ASP A 394 6.55 22.76 16.69
C ASP A 394 7.31 22.51 15.39
N GLU A 395 7.58 21.24 15.06
CA GLU A 395 8.20 20.84 13.80
C GLU A 395 7.26 21.06 12.61
N ILE A 396 5.96 20.78 12.76
CA ILE A 396 4.94 21.06 11.73
C ILE A 396 4.90 22.56 11.43
N VAL A 397 4.88 23.41 12.46
CA VAL A 397 4.91 24.87 12.30
C VAL A 397 6.21 25.32 11.61
N ALA A 398 7.35 24.72 11.94
CA ALA A 398 8.62 25.03 11.29
C ALA A 398 8.62 24.64 9.80
N ILE A 399 8.11 23.44 9.46
CA ILE A 399 7.97 22.99 8.06
C ILE A 399 7.01 23.92 7.31
N ASP A 400 5.87 24.24 7.91
CA ASP A 400 4.87 25.13 7.33
C ASP A 400 5.41 26.55 7.09
N HIS A 401 6.22 27.08 8.02
CA HIS A 401 6.85 28.38 7.84
C HIS A 401 7.77 28.40 6.61
N VAL A 402 8.55 27.35 6.40
CA VAL A 402 9.41 27.20 5.21
C VAL A 402 8.56 26.96 3.96
N ALA A 403 7.49 26.18 4.05
CA ALA A 403 6.55 25.96 2.95
C ALA A 403 5.92 27.27 2.50
N SER A 404 5.46 28.09 3.45
CA SER A 404 4.91 29.42 3.21
C SER A 404 5.91 30.30 2.45
N ALA A 405 7.17 30.37 2.89
CA ALA A 405 8.20 31.18 2.25
C ALA A 405 8.60 30.68 0.85
N THR A 406 8.63 29.37 0.62
CA THR A 406 9.13 28.77 -0.64
C THR A 406 8.05 28.57 -1.70
N ASN A 407 6.77 28.51 -1.29
CA ASN A 407 5.65 28.14 -2.14
C ASN A 407 4.49 29.14 -2.13
N ALA A 408 4.65 30.34 -1.53
CA ALA A 408 3.63 31.38 -1.52
C ALA A 408 2.98 31.61 -2.90
N GLY A 409 1.65 31.73 -2.91
CA GLY A 409 0.85 32.04 -4.10
C GLY A 409 0.75 30.91 -5.15
N LYS A 410 1.36 29.74 -4.92
CA LYS A 410 1.23 28.61 -5.84
C LYS A 410 -0.10 27.90 -5.64
N ALA A 411 -0.82 27.67 -6.73
CA ALA A 411 -1.96 26.78 -6.82
C ALA A 411 -1.64 25.71 -7.87
N ILE A 412 -1.52 24.44 -7.46
CA ILE A 412 -1.15 23.35 -8.37
C ILE A 412 -2.38 22.47 -8.61
N ASP A 413 -2.84 22.36 -9.85
CA ASP A 413 -4.00 21.54 -10.20
C ASP A 413 -3.77 20.06 -9.85
N VAL A 414 -4.79 19.45 -9.27
CA VAL A 414 -4.84 18.03 -8.88
C VAL A 414 -6.16 17.42 -9.35
N ALA A 415 -6.19 16.09 -9.54
CA ALA A 415 -7.40 15.40 -9.95
C ALA A 415 -8.52 15.54 -8.90
N SER A 416 -8.17 15.36 -7.63
CA SER A 416 -9.05 15.51 -6.46
C SER A 416 -8.27 15.95 -5.23
N GLY A 417 -8.94 16.60 -4.28
CA GLY A 417 -8.43 16.85 -2.93
C GLY A 417 -8.65 15.67 -1.99
N ILE A 418 -8.12 15.76 -0.77
CA ILE A 418 -8.30 14.74 0.29
C ILE A 418 -8.86 15.38 1.56
N GLY A 419 -9.84 14.71 2.17
CA GLY A 419 -10.65 15.17 3.29
C GLY A 419 -9.94 15.25 4.65
N PHE A 420 -8.64 14.98 4.76
CA PHE A 420 -7.90 15.25 6.01
C PHE A 420 -7.88 16.75 6.32
N CYS A 421 -7.75 17.58 5.29
CA CYS A 421 -7.89 19.02 5.32
C CYS A 421 -8.30 19.49 3.92
N LEU A 422 -9.58 19.82 3.74
CA LEU A 422 -10.15 20.21 2.45
C LEU A 422 -10.92 21.51 2.59
N TYR A 423 -10.38 22.59 2.02
CA TYR A 423 -11.11 23.84 1.87
C TYR A 423 -12.06 23.73 0.68
N ILE A 424 -13.31 24.15 0.84
CA ILE A 424 -14.36 24.10 -0.18
C ILE A 424 -15.00 25.48 -0.25
N THR A 425 -14.95 26.10 -1.44
CA THR A 425 -15.60 27.40 -1.64
C THR A 425 -17.11 27.26 -1.58
N ARG A 426 -17.79 28.30 -1.11
CA ARG A 426 -19.25 28.37 -1.02
C ARG A 426 -19.89 28.14 -2.39
N ALA A 427 -19.33 28.75 -3.44
CA ALA A 427 -19.78 28.59 -4.81
C ALA A 427 -19.71 27.12 -5.28
N CYS A 428 -18.62 26.42 -4.96
CA CYS A 428 -18.48 25.00 -5.27
C CYS A 428 -19.50 24.16 -4.50
N LEU A 429 -19.62 24.37 -3.19
CA LEU A 429 -20.52 23.58 -2.36
C LEU A 429 -22.00 23.81 -2.72
N ASP A 430 -22.39 25.03 -3.11
CA ASP A 430 -23.74 25.35 -3.60
C ASP A 430 -24.03 24.67 -4.95
N SER A 431 -23.03 24.56 -5.82
CA SER A 431 -23.17 23.92 -7.12
C SER A 431 -23.19 22.39 -7.02
N VAL A 432 -22.41 21.81 -6.10
CA VAL A 432 -22.14 20.37 -6.05
C VAL A 432 -23.02 19.65 -5.04
N GLY A 433 -23.42 20.33 -3.96
CA GLY A 433 -24.19 19.77 -2.85
C GLY A 433 -23.33 18.99 -1.84
N GLU A 434 -24.02 18.36 -0.89
CA GLU A 434 -23.45 17.59 0.23
C GLU A 434 -22.59 16.37 -0.21
N LEU A 435 -21.98 15.67 0.76
CA LEU A 435 -21.30 14.39 0.52
C LEU A 435 -22.33 13.31 0.16
N SER A 436 -21.96 12.35 -0.69
CA SER A 436 -22.91 11.31 -1.13
C SER A 436 -23.10 10.22 -0.07
N ASP A 437 -24.35 9.97 0.31
CA ASP A 437 -24.71 8.91 1.27
C ASP A 437 -24.35 7.48 0.80
N LYS A 438 -23.97 7.29 -0.49
CA LYS A 438 -23.53 5.99 -1.01
C LYS A 438 -22.23 5.48 -0.35
N PHE A 439 -21.42 6.40 0.16
CA PHE A 439 -20.14 6.11 0.83
C PHE A 439 -20.30 5.68 2.30
N ASP A 440 -21.55 5.61 2.80
CA ASP A 440 -21.91 5.07 4.13
C ASP A 440 -21.07 5.66 5.27
N ARG A 441 -20.18 4.88 5.89
CA ARG A 441 -19.37 5.32 7.03
C ARG A 441 -18.18 6.24 6.66
N GLY A 442 -17.86 6.39 5.36
CA GLY A 442 -16.78 7.26 4.84
C GLY A 442 -15.83 6.57 3.87
N TYR A 443 -14.72 7.25 3.57
CA TYR A 443 -13.73 7.01 2.51
C TYR A 443 -14.23 7.23 1.06
N LEU A 444 -13.48 8.06 0.31
CA LEU A 444 -13.68 8.44 -1.10
C LEU A 444 -14.87 9.39 -1.36
N GLU A 445 -15.63 9.78 -0.34
CA GLU A 445 -16.67 10.80 -0.44
C GLU A 445 -16.12 12.19 -0.78
N ASP A 446 -14.92 12.48 -0.32
CA ASP A 446 -14.13 13.67 -0.60
C ASP A 446 -13.70 13.71 -2.07
N ILE A 447 -13.23 12.57 -2.59
CA ILE A 447 -12.87 12.40 -4.00
C ILE A 447 -14.12 12.52 -4.88
N ASP A 448 -15.24 11.89 -4.52
CA ASP A 448 -16.51 12.03 -5.24
C ASP A 448 -16.97 13.49 -5.30
N LEU A 449 -16.87 14.24 -4.20
CA LEU A 449 -17.18 15.67 -4.16
C LEU A 449 -16.27 16.47 -5.10
N CYS A 450 -14.96 16.22 -5.05
CA CYS A 450 -13.98 16.90 -5.91
C CYS A 450 -14.21 16.60 -7.40
N LEU A 451 -14.54 15.35 -7.75
CA LEU A 451 -14.82 14.96 -9.13
C LEU A 451 -16.15 15.55 -9.62
N ARG A 452 -17.18 15.60 -8.77
CA ARG A 452 -18.42 16.35 -9.07
C ARG A 452 -18.15 17.83 -9.25
N ALA A 453 -17.30 18.44 -8.42
CA ALA A 453 -16.90 19.84 -8.56
C ALA A 453 -16.27 20.08 -9.94
N ARG A 454 -15.37 19.18 -10.35
CA ARG A 454 -14.76 19.22 -11.67
C ARG A 454 -15.76 19.10 -12.81
N THR A 455 -16.73 18.19 -12.71
CA THR A 455 -17.83 18.09 -13.69
C THR A 455 -18.67 19.37 -13.78
N ASN A 456 -18.73 20.17 -12.70
CA ASN A 456 -19.40 21.47 -12.67
C ASN A 456 -18.47 22.65 -13.01
N GLY A 457 -17.28 22.40 -13.57
CA GLY A 457 -16.36 23.43 -14.04
C GLY A 457 -15.42 24.02 -12.99
N PHE A 458 -15.41 23.47 -11.77
CA PHE A 458 -14.45 23.86 -10.74
C PHE A 458 -13.12 23.11 -10.87
N ARG A 459 -12.05 23.71 -10.36
CA ARG A 459 -10.71 23.14 -10.23
C ARG A 459 -10.48 22.69 -8.80
N ASN A 460 -9.78 21.57 -8.66
CA ASN A 460 -9.24 21.11 -7.39
C ASN A 460 -7.73 21.42 -7.40
N VAL A 461 -7.22 22.07 -6.37
CA VAL A 461 -5.81 22.49 -6.32
C VAL A 461 -5.13 22.12 -5.01
N CYS A 462 -3.81 21.95 -5.06
CA CYS A 462 -2.95 21.93 -3.88
C CYS A 462 -2.45 23.33 -3.55
N ALA A 463 -2.44 23.67 -2.26
CA ALA A 463 -1.71 24.82 -1.70
C ALA A 463 -0.40 24.35 -1.04
N PRO A 464 0.71 24.22 -1.79
CA PRO A 464 1.98 23.75 -1.24
C PRO A 464 2.67 24.74 -0.29
N SER A 465 2.08 25.92 -0.10
CA SER A 465 2.48 26.90 0.91
C SER A 465 1.90 26.61 2.29
N VAL A 466 1.05 25.59 2.44
CA VAL A 466 0.45 25.18 3.72
C VAL A 466 0.81 23.72 3.99
N TYR A 467 1.27 23.43 5.22
CA TYR A 467 1.59 22.07 5.65
C TYR A 467 0.82 21.71 6.93
N VAL A 468 0.04 20.64 6.87
CA VAL A 468 -0.80 20.15 7.98
C VAL A 468 -0.34 18.76 8.39
N GLY A 469 -0.04 18.56 9.68
CA GLY A 469 0.22 17.22 10.20
C GLY A 469 -1.06 16.40 10.28
N HIS A 470 -0.98 15.13 9.96
CA HIS A 470 -2.10 14.20 9.98
C HIS A 470 -1.62 12.87 10.53
N HIS A 471 -2.17 12.45 11.68
CA HIS A 471 -1.83 11.15 12.27
C HIS A 471 -2.24 10.01 11.35
N GLY A 472 -3.36 10.15 10.65
CA GLY A 472 -3.96 9.08 9.85
C GLY A 472 -4.38 7.95 10.76
N SER A 473 -5.40 8.23 11.56
CA SER A 473 -6.05 7.44 12.61
C SER A 473 -5.63 5.96 12.70
N LYS A 474 -5.31 5.56 13.94
CA LYS A 474 -5.22 4.16 14.38
C LYS A 474 -6.58 3.44 14.40
N SER A 475 -7.65 4.15 14.08
CA SER A 475 -9.03 3.66 14.02
C SER A 475 -9.22 2.85 12.75
N PHE A 476 -9.14 1.53 12.92
CA PHE A 476 -9.42 0.50 11.92
C PHE A 476 -8.72 0.70 10.57
N GLN A 477 -7.39 0.59 10.53
CA GLN A 477 -6.67 0.26 9.28
C GLN A 477 -7.33 -0.91 8.56
N GLU A 478 -7.92 -1.78 9.37
CA GLU A 478 -8.63 -2.92 8.91
C GLU A 478 -9.97 -2.57 8.17
N GLU A 479 -10.97 -1.98 8.85
CA GLU A 479 -12.25 -1.53 8.24
C GLU A 479 -12.08 -0.58 7.04
N LYS A 480 -11.06 0.29 7.12
CA LYS A 480 -10.72 1.30 6.12
C LYS A 480 -10.53 0.69 4.73
N ARG A 481 -9.74 -0.37 4.60
CA ARG A 481 -9.41 -0.90 3.27
C ARG A 481 -10.59 -1.59 2.59
N GLY A 482 -11.41 -2.34 3.36
CA GLY A 482 -12.63 -2.95 2.84
C GLY A 482 -13.66 -1.91 2.37
N LEU A 483 -13.84 -0.83 3.14
CA LEU A 483 -14.66 0.32 2.74
C LEU A 483 -14.10 1.00 1.49
N VAL A 484 -12.79 1.25 1.43
CA VAL A 484 -12.14 1.83 0.25
C VAL A 484 -12.36 0.95 -0.99
N LEU A 485 -12.17 -0.38 -0.91
CA LEU A 485 -12.37 -1.28 -2.06
C LEU A 485 -13.83 -1.29 -2.53
N ARG A 486 -14.80 -1.37 -1.61
CA ARG A 486 -16.22 -1.23 -1.94
C ARG A 486 -16.49 0.10 -2.63
N ASN A 487 -16.04 1.19 -2.01
CA ASN A 487 -16.34 2.55 -2.46
C ASN A 487 -15.63 2.88 -3.78
N LEU A 488 -14.45 2.30 -4.04
CA LEU A 488 -13.73 2.40 -5.32
C LEU A 488 -14.59 1.87 -6.46
N SER A 489 -15.33 0.77 -6.27
CA SER A 489 -16.21 0.24 -7.32
C SER A 489 -17.33 1.21 -7.71
N PHE A 490 -17.89 1.95 -6.75
CA PHE A 490 -18.88 2.99 -7.03
C PHE A 490 -18.25 4.20 -7.71
N LEU A 491 -17.04 4.58 -7.28
CA LEU A 491 -16.29 5.69 -7.86
C LEU A 491 -15.93 5.38 -9.33
N ASP A 492 -15.41 4.19 -9.63
CA ASP A 492 -15.05 3.73 -10.97
C ASP A 492 -16.26 3.69 -11.91
N GLN A 493 -17.43 3.26 -11.41
CA GLN A 493 -18.67 3.26 -12.19
C GLN A 493 -19.13 4.68 -12.53
N ARG A 494 -18.89 5.64 -11.63
CA ARG A 494 -19.31 7.04 -11.81
C ARG A 494 -18.31 7.86 -12.62
N PHE A 495 -17.02 7.58 -12.46
CA PHE A 495 -15.90 8.31 -13.06
C PHE A 495 -14.86 7.30 -13.61
N PRO A 496 -15.13 6.68 -14.77
CA PRO A 496 -14.32 5.57 -15.29
C PRO A 496 -12.87 5.95 -15.60
N ASP A 497 -12.62 7.21 -15.99
CA ASP A 497 -11.29 7.69 -16.40
C ASP A 497 -10.39 8.07 -15.21
N TYR A 498 -10.95 8.16 -13.99
CA TYR A 498 -10.25 8.69 -12.82
C TYR A 498 -8.96 7.93 -12.49
N ARG A 499 -8.95 6.60 -12.64
CA ARG A 499 -7.73 5.80 -12.38
C ARG A 499 -6.60 6.10 -13.35
N GLU A 500 -6.92 6.28 -14.62
CA GLU A 500 -5.93 6.61 -15.65
C GLU A 500 -5.35 8.00 -15.40
N GLU A 501 -6.20 8.95 -15.01
CA GLU A 501 -5.80 10.29 -14.62
C GLU A 501 -4.89 10.30 -13.39
N CYS A 502 -5.22 9.54 -12.34
CA CYS A 502 -4.35 9.38 -11.16
C CYS A 502 -2.99 8.83 -11.55
N ARG A 503 -2.95 7.80 -12.41
CA ARG A 503 -1.69 7.23 -12.89
C ARG A 503 -0.88 8.24 -13.71
N ALA A 504 -1.53 9.02 -14.56
CA ALA A 504 -0.87 10.09 -15.30
C ALA A 504 -0.31 11.17 -14.36
N PHE A 505 -1.06 11.52 -13.31
CA PHE A 505 -0.62 12.45 -12.27
C PHE A 505 0.58 11.92 -11.49
N GLU A 506 0.58 10.65 -11.08
CA GLU A 506 1.70 10.01 -10.37
C GLU A 506 2.99 10.02 -11.22
N ILE A 507 2.87 9.77 -12.53
CA ILE A 507 4.00 9.79 -13.47
C ILE A 507 4.54 11.22 -13.63
N ALA A 508 3.66 12.18 -13.91
CA ALA A 508 4.04 13.57 -14.14
C ALA A 508 4.58 14.22 -12.86
N ASP A 509 3.88 13.98 -11.75
CA ASP A 509 4.05 14.56 -10.42
C ASP A 509 4.26 16.09 -10.48
N PRO A 510 3.17 16.86 -10.72
CA PRO A 510 3.25 18.31 -10.79
C PRO A 510 3.57 18.97 -9.44
N LEU A 511 3.44 18.25 -8.32
CA LEU A 511 3.80 18.74 -6.98
C LEU A 511 5.31 18.65 -6.70
N ARG A 512 6.05 17.86 -7.48
CA ARG A 512 7.50 17.67 -7.33
C ARG A 512 8.29 18.97 -7.19
N PRO A 513 8.09 20.01 -8.03
CA PRO A 513 8.88 21.23 -7.93
C PRO A 513 8.64 21.98 -6.61
N ALA A 514 7.41 21.94 -6.08
CA ALA A 514 7.07 22.57 -4.82
C ALA A 514 7.64 21.82 -3.61
N ARG A 515 7.59 20.47 -3.65
CA ARG A 515 8.29 19.64 -2.66
C ARG A 515 9.80 19.85 -2.71
N ALA A 516 10.43 19.79 -3.88
CA ALA A 516 11.87 20.00 -4.01
C ALA A 516 12.33 21.40 -3.54
N ALA A 517 11.50 22.44 -3.72
CA ALA A 517 11.78 23.77 -3.17
C ALA A 517 11.76 23.77 -1.63
N LEU A 518 10.76 23.11 -1.03
CA LEU A 518 10.66 22.92 0.41
C LEU A 518 11.82 22.08 0.96
N GLU A 519 12.14 20.93 0.33
CA GLU A 519 13.28 20.08 0.71
C GLU A 519 14.59 20.85 0.70
N ARG A 520 14.81 21.70 -0.32
CA ARG A 520 16.04 22.49 -0.44
C ARG A 520 16.18 23.52 0.68
N ALA A 521 15.08 24.10 1.14
CA ALA A 521 15.09 25.14 2.17
C ALA A 521 15.10 24.57 3.60
N LEU A 522 14.62 23.35 3.80
CA LEU A 522 14.65 22.68 5.10
C LEU A 522 16.08 22.27 5.50
N PRO A 523 16.37 22.23 6.82
CA PRO A 523 17.61 21.67 7.32
C PRO A 523 17.66 20.16 7.03
N TRP A 524 18.84 19.65 6.69
CA TRP A 524 19.08 18.23 6.49
C TRP A 524 19.81 17.63 7.68
N PRO A 525 19.67 16.30 7.92
CA PRO A 525 20.45 15.63 8.94
C PRO A 525 21.94 15.89 8.75
N ALA A 526 22.62 16.31 9.82
CA ALA A 526 24.06 16.54 9.82
C ALA A 526 24.87 15.24 9.86
N GLU A 527 24.20 14.10 10.09
CA GLU A 527 24.80 12.77 10.14
C GLU A 527 25.56 12.45 8.85
N PRO A 528 26.79 11.90 8.94
CA PRO A 528 27.56 11.52 7.78
C PRO A 528 26.81 10.53 6.90
N SER A 529 26.86 10.72 5.58
CA SER A 529 26.15 9.87 4.62
C SER A 529 27.08 9.15 3.65
N VAL A 530 26.64 7.97 3.21
CA VAL A 530 27.21 7.26 2.05
C VAL A 530 26.38 7.65 0.82
N LEU A 531 27.02 8.27 -0.17
CA LEU A 531 26.36 8.57 -1.43
C LEU A 531 26.54 7.38 -2.38
N VAL A 532 25.44 6.76 -2.80
CA VAL A 532 25.46 5.61 -3.72
C VAL A 532 25.07 6.11 -5.11
N LEU A 533 26.01 6.13 -6.05
CA LEU A 533 25.74 6.50 -7.44
C LEU A 533 25.37 5.25 -8.26
N ALA A 534 24.14 5.24 -8.78
CA ALA A 534 23.65 4.26 -9.73
C ALA A 534 23.03 4.98 -10.94
N GLY A 535 22.96 4.33 -12.09
CA GLY A 535 22.24 4.89 -13.24
C GLY A 535 21.51 3.83 -14.03
N GLU A 536 20.97 4.22 -15.20
CA GLU A 536 20.09 3.38 -16.04
C GLU A 536 20.65 1.98 -16.36
N ARG A 537 21.99 1.83 -16.42
CA ARG A 537 22.65 0.55 -16.74
C ARG A 537 22.97 -0.29 -15.50
N THR A 538 22.83 0.27 -14.31
CA THR A 538 23.01 -0.46 -13.06
C THR A 538 21.73 -1.26 -12.79
N CYS A 539 21.87 -2.55 -12.48
CA CYS A 539 20.72 -3.35 -12.08
C CYS A 539 20.09 -2.77 -10.78
N PRO A 540 18.79 -2.41 -10.77
CA PRO A 540 18.16 -1.83 -9.58
C PRO A 540 18.25 -2.75 -8.36
N ALA A 541 18.09 -4.06 -8.54
CA ALA A 541 18.15 -5.03 -7.46
C ALA A 541 19.53 -5.08 -6.76
N VAL A 542 20.62 -4.83 -7.49
CA VAL A 542 21.98 -4.72 -6.92
C VAL A 542 22.07 -3.47 -6.04
N THR A 543 21.58 -2.33 -6.56
CA THR A 543 21.60 -1.05 -5.86
C THR A 543 20.76 -1.11 -4.58
N ASP A 544 19.54 -1.62 -4.67
CA ASP A 544 18.62 -1.76 -3.53
C ASP A 544 19.17 -2.71 -2.47
N ALA A 545 19.80 -3.82 -2.87
CA ALA A 545 20.46 -4.74 -1.95
C ALA A 545 21.61 -4.06 -1.20
N ARG A 546 22.46 -3.30 -1.91
CA ARG A 546 23.58 -2.57 -1.30
C ARG A 546 23.09 -1.50 -0.34
N ILE A 547 22.10 -0.69 -0.74
CA ILE A 547 21.49 0.33 0.13
C ILE A 547 20.90 -0.32 1.39
N ARG A 548 20.17 -1.43 1.26
CA ARG A 548 19.62 -2.16 2.39
C ARG A 548 20.73 -2.64 3.33
N HIS A 549 21.81 -3.19 2.78
CA HIS A 549 22.96 -3.64 3.56
C HIS A 549 23.61 -2.50 4.35
N LEU A 550 23.85 -1.35 3.72
CA LEU A 550 24.40 -0.15 4.39
C LEU A 550 23.48 0.31 5.54
N ARG A 551 22.16 0.36 5.31
CA ARG A 551 21.18 0.72 6.35
C ARG A 551 21.17 -0.25 7.53
N LEU A 552 21.27 -1.55 7.28
CA LEU A 552 21.33 -2.57 8.33
C LEU A 552 22.58 -2.42 9.22
N HIS A 553 23.64 -1.80 8.68
CA HIS A 553 24.86 -1.45 9.41
C HIS A 553 24.82 -0.05 10.05
N GLY A 554 23.66 0.62 10.03
CA GLY A 554 23.49 1.95 10.63
C GLY A 554 24.06 3.09 9.79
N GLU A 555 24.40 2.86 8.51
CA GLU A 555 24.92 3.91 7.65
C GLU A 555 23.79 4.64 6.91
N ARG A 556 23.68 5.96 7.16
CA ARG A 556 22.76 6.82 6.41
C ARG A 556 23.17 6.83 4.94
N THR A 557 22.25 6.44 4.07
CA THR A 557 22.52 6.25 2.65
C THR A 557 21.67 7.17 1.80
N VAL A 558 22.28 7.86 0.84
CA VAL A 558 21.58 8.68 -0.15
C VAL A 558 21.87 8.14 -1.54
N LEU A 559 20.83 7.70 -2.22
CA LEU A 559 20.90 7.24 -3.61
C LEU A 559 20.94 8.44 -4.54
N LEU A 560 21.95 8.45 -5.42
CA LEU A 560 22.08 9.32 -6.57
C LEU A 560 21.75 8.50 -7.82
N SER A 561 20.49 8.54 -8.26
CA SER A 561 20.08 7.87 -9.50
C SER A 561 20.28 8.80 -10.69
N ARG A 562 21.09 8.37 -11.66
CA ARG A 562 21.35 9.14 -12.88
C ARG A 562 20.36 8.79 -13.99
N ASP A 563 19.68 9.81 -14.50
CA ASP A 563 18.93 9.81 -15.75
C ASP A 563 19.53 10.88 -16.65
N ASN A 564 20.18 10.46 -17.75
CA ASN A 564 20.92 11.37 -18.63
C ASN A 564 21.89 12.30 -17.85
N ASN A 565 21.64 13.62 -17.90
CA ASN A 565 22.41 14.68 -17.23
C ASN A 565 21.76 15.19 -15.93
N VAL A 566 20.87 14.38 -15.34
CA VAL A 566 20.14 14.70 -14.10
C VAL A 566 20.44 13.62 -13.04
N LEU A 567 20.80 14.06 -11.83
CA LEU A 567 20.87 13.20 -10.65
C LEU A 567 19.59 13.38 -9.83
N HIS A 568 18.93 12.27 -9.54
CA HIS A 568 17.80 12.18 -8.64
C HIS A 568 18.32 11.76 -7.27
N LEU A 569 18.03 12.56 -6.25
CA LEU A 569 18.51 12.34 -4.89
C LEU A 569 17.39 11.75 -4.04
N ARG A 570 17.67 10.60 -3.41
CA ARG A 570 16.73 9.92 -2.52
C ARG A 570 17.43 9.36 -1.29
N ALA A 571 17.09 9.85 -0.11
CA ALA A 571 17.54 9.28 1.15
C ALA A 571 16.84 7.93 1.37
N ALA A 572 17.62 6.90 1.64
CA ALA A 572 17.12 5.54 1.69
C ALA A 572 16.30 5.22 2.95
N ASP A 573 16.37 6.10 3.96
CA ASP A 573 15.65 6.03 5.23
C ASP A 573 14.23 6.64 5.16
N GLY A 574 13.84 7.23 4.03
CA GLY A 574 12.57 7.96 3.87
C GLY A 574 12.62 9.41 4.36
N GLY A 575 13.77 9.86 4.89
CA GLY A 575 14.02 11.25 5.28
C GLY A 575 14.35 12.16 4.09
N LEU A 576 14.89 13.35 4.34
CA LEU A 576 15.26 14.27 3.25
C LEU A 576 16.65 13.94 2.67
N PRO A 577 16.87 14.11 1.35
CA PRO A 577 15.91 14.51 0.30
C PRO A 577 15.15 13.32 -0.34
N GLN A 578 14.02 13.57 -1.00
CA GLN A 578 13.21 12.55 -1.72
C GLN A 578 12.86 12.93 -3.16
N THR A 579 12.69 14.22 -3.45
CA THR A 579 12.18 14.69 -4.75
C THR A 579 13.18 15.56 -5.52
N MET A 580 14.36 15.79 -4.96
CA MET A 580 15.36 16.66 -5.55
C MET A 580 16.00 16.12 -6.82
N ARG A 581 16.17 17.02 -7.80
CA ARG A 581 16.86 16.79 -9.06
C ARG A 581 17.96 17.81 -9.25
N LEU A 582 19.16 17.33 -9.58
CA LEU A 582 20.36 18.14 -9.82
C LEU A 582 20.81 17.97 -11.26
N ARG A 583 21.09 19.08 -11.95
CA ARG A 583 21.64 19.06 -13.32
C ARG A 583 23.15 19.21 -13.27
N PHE A 584 23.86 18.58 -14.21
CA PHE A 584 25.33 18.71 -14.33
C PHE A 584 25.78 18.93 -15.78
N ASP A 585 24.89 19.49 -16.61
CA ASP A 585 25.09 19.75 -18.04
C ASP A 585 25.74 21.11 -18.36
N ALA A 586 25.96 21.97 -17.37
CA ALA A 586 26.65 23.25 -17.50
C ALA A 586 27.46 23.56 -16.24
N GLU A 587 28.49 24.39 -16.36
CA GLU A 587 29.41 24.72 -15.26
C GLU A 587 28.69 25.36 -14.05
N ALA A 588 27.75 26.28 -14.31
CA ALA A 588 26.90 26.85 -13.26
C ALA A 588 26.05 25.81 -12.52
N ASN A 589 25.59 24.77 -13.24
CA ASN A 589 24.81 23.68 -12.66
C ASN A 589 25.71 22.73 -11.84
N LEU A 590 26.99 22.59 -12.24
CA LEU A 590 27.96 21.75 -11.53
C LEU A 590 28.32 22.34 -10.16
N ALA A 591 28.62 23.65 -10.09
CA ALA A 591 28.93 24.32 -8.83
C ALA A 591 27.76 24.24 -7.83
N SER A 592 26.55 24.63 -8.26
CA SER A 592 25.34 24.60 -7.42
C SER A 592 24.95 23.18 -7.00
N SER A 593 25.12 22.18 -7.87
CA SER A 593 24.91 20.78 -7.51
C SER A 593 25.94 20.29 -6.50
N GLY A 594 27.21 20.72 -6.62
CA GLY A 594 28.27 20.40 -5.67
C GLY A 594 27.95 20.91 -4.27
N ASP A 595 27.49 22.15 -4.15
CA ASP A 595 27.09 22.73 -2.86
C ASP A 595 25.94 21.97 -2.20
N ILE A 596 24.96 21.54 -3.01
CA ILE A 596 23.86 20.72 -2.51
C ILE A 596 24.37 19.36 -2.03
N LEU A 597 25.24 18.70 -2.80
CA LEU A 597 25.78 17.40 -2.39
C LEU A 597 26.63 17.50 -1.12
N ARG A 598 27.36 18.61 -0.91
CA ARG A 598 28.10 18.85 0.36
C ARG A 598 27.19 18.97 1.58
N ARG A 599 25.97 19.50 1.42
CA ARG A 599 24.97 19.56 2.51
C ARG A 599 24.51 18.20 2.99
N LEU A 600 24.75 17.12 2.24
CA LEU A 600 24.45 15.75 2.66
C LEU A 600 25.51 15.20 3.64
N SER A 601 26.56 15.97 3.97
CA SER A 601 27.69 15.52 4.79
C SER A 601 28.27 14.18 4.30
N PRO A 602 28.66 14.07 3.02
CA PRO A 602 29.16 12.79 2.50
C PRO A 602 30.43 12.37 3.22
N MET A 603 30.47 11.12 3.69
CA MET A 603 31.67 10.49 4.25
C MET A 603 32.46 9.73 3.18
N ARG A 604 31.75 9.14 2.21
CA ARG A 604 32.30 8.46 1.03
C ARG A 604 31.26 8.34 -0.08
N ILE A 605 31.72 8.00 -1.28
CA ILE A 605 30.87 7.83 -2.46
C ILE A 605 31.09 6.44 -3.04
N GLU A 606 30.04 5.63 -3.10
CA GLU A 606 30.04 4.31 -3.74
C GLU A 606 29.53 4.43 -5.18
N ILE A 607 30.39 4.15 -6.16
CA ILE A 607 30.03 4.19 -7.59
C ILE A 607 29.70 2.79 -8.09
N LEU A 608 28.42 2.53 -8.33
CA LEU A 608 27.90 1.32 -8.98
C LEU A 608 27.57 1.55 -10.47
N GLU A 609 27.45 2.80 -10.91
CA GLU A 609 27.29 3.17 -12.32
C GLU A 609 28.53 2.69 -13.12
N PRO A 610 28.35 1.80 -14.12
CA PRO A 610 29.48 1.30 -14.91
C PRO A 610 30.19 2.40 -15.69
N ASN A 611 29.47 3.36 -16.26
CA ASN A 611 30.05 4.37 -17.14
C ASN A 611 29.56 5.79 -16.79
N PRO A 612 30.02 6.38 -15.67
CA PRO A 612 29.63 7.74 -15.30
C PRO A 612 30.26 8.75 -16.29
N PRO A 613 29.49 9.75 -16.78
CA PRO A 613 30.03 10.73 -17.72
C PRO A 613 31.11 11.62 -17.06
N PRO A 614 32.08 12.15 -17.84
CA PRO A 614 33.20 12.93 -17.30
C PRO A 614 32.80 14.10 -16.38
N ARG A 615 31.73 14.82 -16.71
CA ARG A 615 31.22 15.93 -15.88
C ARG A 615 30.63 15.48 -14.54
N LEU A 616 30.03 14.29 -14.49
CA LEU A 616 29.56 13.73 -13.23
C LEU A 616 30.75 13.34 -12.34
N ILE A 617 31.81 12.82 -12.95
CA ILE A 617 33.06 12.52 -12.25
C ILE A 617 33.68 13.80 -11.68
N GLU A 618 33.71 14.88 -12.46
CA GLU A 618 34.16 16.20 -12.00
C GLU A 618 33.35 16.68 -10.79
N LEU A 619 32.02 16.65 -10.87
CA LEU A 619 31.12 17.01 -9.78
C LEU A 619 31.43 16.21 -8.49
N ILE A 620 31.60 14.90 -8.62
CA ILE A 620 31.87 13.99 -7.49
C ILE A 620 33.25 14.25 -6.89
N ARG A 621 34.26 14.51 -7.72
CA ARG A 621 35.62 14.84 -7.25
C ARG A 621 35.67 16.16 -6.49
N CYS A 622 34.84 17.14 -6.84
CA CYS A 622 34.74 18.41 -6.11
C CYS A 622 34.25 18.26 -4.66
N LEU A 623 33.77 17.08 -4.25
CA LEU A 623 33.34 16.81 -2.88
C LEU A 623 34.50 16.44 -1.95
N ASP A 624 35.67 16.08 -2.49
CA ASP A 624 36.88 15.75 -1.72
C ASP A 624 36.68 14.68 -0.63
N VAL A 625 35.96 13.61 -0.98
CA VAL A 625 35.69 12.46 -0.12
C VAL A 625 36.18 11.17 -0.77
N PRO A 626 36.46 10.10 0.01
CA PRO A 626 36.80 8.79 -0.52
C PRO A 626 35.78 8.29 -1.55
N ILE A 627 36.28 7.72 -2.66
CA ILE A 627 35.48 7.17 -3.75
C ILE A 627 35.75 5.67 -3.84
N ASP A 628 34.72 4.88 -3.55
CA ASP A 628 34.74 3.43 -3.64
C ASP A 628 34.05 2.99 -4.92
N ARG A 629 34.82 2.46 -5.87
CA ARG A 629 34.29 2.00 -7.14
C ARG A 629 33.95 0.52 -7.09
N TRP A 630 32.72 0.17 -7.44
CA TRP A 630 32.25 -1.21 -7.44
C TRP A 630 32.12 -1.78 -8.85
N LEU A 631 32.61 -3.01 -9.04
CA LEU A 631 32.35 -3.79 -10.24
C LEU A 631 31.08 -4.63 -10.04
N VAL A 632 29.97 -4.15 -10.59
CA VAL A 632 28.67 -4.84 -10.54
C VAL A 632 28.16 -5.31 -11.91
N SER A 633 28.91 -5.02 -12.98
CA SER A 633 28.57 -5.43 -14.36
C SER A 633 29.83 -5.68 -15.21
N GLU A 634 29.68 -5.96 -16.50
CA GLU A 634 30.78 -6.29 -17.43
C GLU A 634 31.80 -5.16 -17.68
N SER A 635 31.43 -3.91 -17.42
CA SER A 635 32.25 -2.75 -17.78
C SER A 635 32.37 -1.76 -16.62
N ILE A 636 33.51 -1.07 -16.61
CA ILE A 636 33.79 0.07 -15.73
C ILE A 636 34.02 1.36 -16.56
N GLY A 637 33.56 1.40 -17.82
CA GLY A 637 33.76 2.54 -18.72
C GLY A 637 35.23 2.73 -19.13
N GLU A 638 35.49 3.42 -20.24
CA GLU A 638 36.86 3.71 -20.70
C GLU A 638 37.54 4.70 -19.73
N ILE A 639 38.32 4.14 -18.81
CA ILE A 639 39.62 4.49 -18.18
C ILE A 639 40.13 5.96 -18.18
N GLY A 640 39.62 6.89 -18.98
CA GLY A 640 40.21 8.23 -19.17
C GLY A 640 39.85 9.34 -18.17
N SER A 641 38.91 9.16 -17.23
CA SER A 641 38.39 10.31 -16.44
C SER A 641 38.28 10.15 -14.91
N LEU A 642 38.34 8.95 -14.33
CA LEU A 642 38.48 8.73 -12.86
C LEU A 642 39.95 8.43 -12.50
N PRO A 643 40.42 8.64 -11.24
CA PRO A 643 41.86 8.67 -10.95
C PRO A 643 42.55 7.37 -11.38
N SER A 644 43.85 7.49 -11.64
CA SER A 644 44.84 6.48 -12.05
C SER A 644 44.66 5.08 -11.44
N CYS A 645 45.36 4.07 -11.95
CA CYS A 645 45.43 2.67 -11.47
C CYS A 645 45.65 2.45 -9.94
N THR A 646 45.69 3.51 -9.13
CA THR A 646 45.90 3.54 -7.68
C THR A 646 44.62 3.38 -6.84
N THR A 647 43.42 3.74 -7.33
CA THR A 647 42.16 3.54 -6.58
C THR A 647 41.74 2.06 -6.65
N PRO A 648 41.49 1.37 -5.51
CA PRO A 648 41.05 -0.01 -5.53
C PRO A 648 39.70 -0.18 -6.22
N LEU A 649 39.55 -1.29 -6.95
CA LEU A 649 38.27 -1.73 -7.51
C LEU A 649 37.65 -2.75 -6.53
N PHE A 650 36.53 -2.37 -5.93
CA PHE A 650 35.79 -3.25 -5.04
C PHE A 650 34.93 -4.22 -5.83
N VAL A 651 34.89 -5.47 -5.38
CA VAL A 651 34.16 -6.55 -6.03
C VAL A 651 33.25 -7.25 -5.01
N PRO A 652 32.01 -7.60 -5.38
CA PRO A 652 31.02 -8.16 -4.44
C PRO A 652 31.13 -9.68 -4.26
N SER A 653 31.91 -10.38 -5.09
CA SER A 653 32.03 -11.84 -5.04
C SER A 653 33.36 -12.33 -5.62
N LYS A 654 33.72 -13.58 -5.31
CA LYS A 654 34.93 -14.24 -5.88
C LYS A 654 34.88 -14.35 -7.40
N MET A 655 33.67 -14.49 -7.98
CA MET A 655 33.51 -14.49 -9.44
C MET A 655 33.87 -13.13 -10.02
N ALA A 656 33.40 -12.05 -9.38
CA ALA A 656 33.74 -10.69 -9.79
C ALA A 656 35.23 -10.39 -9.61
N GLU A 657 35.85 -10.88 -8.54
CA GLU A 657 37.29 -10.78 -8.30
C GLU A 657 38.11 -11.44 -9.44
N ALA A 658 37.80 -12.68 -9.77
CA ALA A 658 38.50 -13.40 -10.83
C ALA A 658 38.26 -12.77 -12.21
N TYR A 659 37.04 -12.31 -12.49
CA TYR A 659 36.72 -11.55 -13.71
C TYR A 659 37.54 -10.26 -13.79
N ALA A 660 37.58 -9.49 -12.70
CA ALA A 660 38.30 -8.22 -12.64
C ALA A 660 39.81 -8.43 -12.82
N GLN A 661 40.39 -9.44 -12.15
CA GLN A 661 41.81 -9.75 -12.23
C GLN A 661 42.25 -10.16 -13.64
N SER A 662 41.40 -10.91 -14.35
CA SER A 662 41.65 -11.31 -15.74
C SER A 662 41.65 -10.12 -16.71
N ARG A 663 40.73 -9.17 -16.50
CA ARG A 663 40.53 -8.03 -17.40
C ARG A 663 41.43 -6.83 -17.10
N TRP A 664 41.78 -6.64 -15.83
CA TRP A 664 42.59 -5.53 -15.33
C TRP A 664 43.68 -6.03 -14.37
N PRO A 665 44.68 -6.78 -14.86
CA PRO A 665 45.68 -7.43 -14.01
C PRO A 665 46.52 -6.46 -13.17
N ASP A 666 46.70 -5.23 -13.67
CA ASP A 666 47.51 -4.18 -13.01
C ASP A 666 46.71 -3.34 -11.99
N ARG A 667 45.41 -3.60 -11.81
CA ARG A 667 44.58 -2.87 -10.83
C ARG A 667 44.57 -3.59 -9.49
N LYS A 668 44.55 -2.81 -8.41
CA LYS A 668 44.28 -3.35 -7.06
C LYS A 668 42.80 -3.76 -6.96
N ILE A 669 42.53 -5.06 -6.94
CA ILE A 669 41.19 -5.63 -6.75
C ILE A 669 41.00 -5.96 -5.27
N VAL A 670 39.85 -5.60 -4.69
CA VAL A 670 39.54 -5.85 -3.27
C VAL A 670 38.17 -6.50 -3.16
N LEU A 671 38.14 -7.77 -2.77
CA LEU A 671 36.92 -8.43 -2.33
C LEU A 671 36.47 -7.82 -1.00
N HIS A 672 35.23 -7.34 -0.95
CA HIS A 672 34.66 -6.69 0.24
C HIS A 672 33.30 -7.31 0.56
N ASP A 673 32.86 -7.12 1.82
CA ASP A 673 31.56 -7.57 2.28
C ASP A 673 30.41 -7.04 1.41
N TRP A 674 29.48 -7.94 1.08
CA TRP A 674 28.37 -7.72 0.18
C TRP A 674 27.14 -8.53 0.63
N PRO A 675 25.90 -8.02 0.49
CA PRO A 675 24.71 -8.76 0.88
C PRO A 675 24.57 -10.10 0.13
N THR A 676 24.59 -11.20 0.87
CA THR A 676 24.31 -12.55 0.36
C THR A 676 23.28 -13.26 1.22
N CYS A 677 22.31 -13.93 0.59
CA CYS A 677 21.34 -14.80 1.27
C CYS A 677 21.65 -16.27 0.97
N PHE A 678 21.49 -17.14 1.96
CA PHE A 678 21.64 -18.58 1.76
C PHE A 678 20.33 -19.20 1.25
N LEU A 679 20.42 -20.01 0.20
CA LEU A 679 19.28 -20.75 -0.32
C LEU A 679 19.18 -22.15 0.32
N THR A 680 18.21 -22.32 1.21
CA THR A 680 17.88 -23.62 1.78
C THR A 680 16.71 -24.25 1.04
N LEU A 681 16.91 -25.44 0.48
CA LEU A 681 15.88 -26.22 -0.23
C LEU A 681 15.67 -27.57 0.47
N PRO A 682 14.42 -28.06 0.57
CA PRO A 682 14.13 -29.36 1.19
C PRO A 682 14.76 -30.52 0.40
N PRO A 683 14.93 -31.71 1.01
CA PRO A 683 15.41 -32.91 0.30
C PRO A 683 14.61 -33.20 -0.98
N ILE A 684 15.29 -33.69 -2.03
CA ILE A 684 14.67 -34.01 -3.32
C ILE A 684 13.95 -35.35 -3.23
N SER A 685 12.71 -35.42 -3.72
CA SER A 685 12.08 -36.70 -4.08
C SER A 685 12.64 -37.18 -5.42
N ALA A 686 13.03 -38.45 -5.52
CA ALA A 686 13.72 -38.99 -6.70
C ALA A 686 12.93 -38.87 -8.01
N ASN A 687 11.60 -38.80 -7.94
CA ASN A 687 10.72 -38.55 -9.09
C ASN A 687 10.33 -37.06 -9.18
N ASP A 688 10.16 -36.55 -10.41
CA ASP A 688 9.66 -35.20 -10.73
C ASP A 688 10.59 -34.03 -10.35
N LYS A 689 11.89 -34.14 -10.68
CA LYS A 689 12.83 -33.01 -10.59
C LYS A 689 12.47 -31.92 -11.61
N SER A 690 12.59 -30.66 -11.22
CA SER A 690 12.49 -29.52 -12.15
C SER A 690 13.82 -28.85 -12.43
N LEU A 691 13.94 -28.25 -13.62
CA LEU A 691 14.98 -27.26 -13.91
C LEU A 691 14.44 -25.87 -13.53
N VAL A 692 15.07 -25.24 -12.54
CA VAL A 692 14.77 -23.85 -12.18
C VAL A 692 15.68 -22.90 -12.96
N ILE A 693 15.12 -21.88 -13.57
CA ILE A 693 15.85 -20.80 -14.22
C ILE A 693 15.65 -19.53 -13.39
N VAL A 694 16.74 -18.97 -12.89
CA VAL A 694 16.77 -17.72 -12.11
C VAL A 694 17.38 -16.63 -12.99
N PRO A 695 16.57 -15.87 -13.74
CA PRO A 695 17.06 -14.76 -14.55
C PRO A 695 17.59 -13.62 -13.65
N SER A 696 18.57 -12.88 -14.16
CA SER A 696 19.07 -11.69 -13.45
C SER A 696 18.08 -10.54 -13.55
N THR A 697 17.51 -10.34 -14.74
CA THR A 697 16.56 -9.26 -15.01
C THR A 697 15.55 -9.69 -16.09
N PRO A 698 14.31 -9.18 -16.06
CA PRO A 698 13.34 -9.40 -17.12
C PRO A 698 13.73 -8.58 -18.35
N THR A 699 14.47 -9.20 -19.29
CA THR A 699 14.89 -8.57 -20.54
C THR A 699 14.44 -9.40 -21.75
N LEU A 700 14.41 -8.78 -22.93
CA LEU A 700 14.17 -9.52 -24.17
C LEU A 700 15.27 -10.56 -24.45
N ALA A 701 16.51 -10.30 -24.03
CA ALA A 701 17.62 -11.22 -24.16
C ALA A 701 17.42 -12.46 -23.27
N SER A 702 17.06 -12.25 -22.00
CA SER A 702 16.76 -13.35 -21.06
C SER A 702 15.60 -14.20 -21.56
N MET A 703 14.53 -13.55 -22.02
CA MET A 703 13.36 -14.21 -22.62
C MET A 703 13.74 -15.09 -23.83
N ARG A 704 14.58 -14.59 -24.75
CA ARG A 704 15.03 -15.37 -25.91
C ARG A 704 15.87 -16.58 -25.51
N MET A 705 16.75 -16.43 -24.53
CA MET A 705 17.56 -17.52 -24.01
C MET A 705 16.69 -18.61 -23.38
N ILE A 706 15.78 -18.21 -22.48
CA ILE A 706 14.84 -19.12 -21.81
C ILE A 706 14.02 -19.90 -22.84
N LYS A 707 13.50 -19.21 -23.87
CA LYS A 707 12.75 -19.86 -24.95
C LYS A 707 13.61 -20.87 -25.73
N THR A 708 14.83 -20.49 -26.10
CA THR A 708 15.76 -21.37 -26.83
C THR A 708 16.07 -22.63 -26.02
N LEU A 709 16.36 -22.47 -24.73
CA LEU A 709 16.61 -23.59 -23.83
C LEU A 709 15.36 -24.49 -23.70
N ALA A 710 14.18 -23.89 -23.53
CA ALA A 710 12.94 -24.63 -23.46
C ALA A 710 12.62 -25.38 -24.77
N ASP A 711 12.95 -24.82 -25.94
CA ASP A 711 12.85 -25.48 -27.25
C ASP A 711 13.76 -26.71 -27.34
N CYS A 712 15.03 -26.56 -26.96
CA CYS A 712 15.99 -27.68 -26.97
C CYS A 712 15.59 -28.79 -25.97
N LEU A 713 15.17 -28.41 -24.75
CA LEU A 713 14.72 -29.36 -23.74
C LEU A 713 13.45 -30.08 -24.18
N TRP A 714 12.48 -29.38 -24.79
CA TRP A 714 11.26 -30.01 -25.27
C TRP A 714 11.54 -31.10 -26.32
N GLY A 715 12.55 -30.91 -27.17
CA GLY A 715 12.96 -31.91 -28.16
C GLY A 715 13.58 -33.18 -27.57
N ARG A 716 14.09 -33.15 -26.33
CA ARG A 716 14.75 -34.31 -25.70
C ARG A 716 14.01 -34.87 -24.49
N GLU A 717 13.52 -33.99 -23.61
CA GLU A 717 12.87 -34.30 -22.33
C GLU A 717 11.56 -33.49 -22.20
N PRO A 718 10.52 -33.78 -23.01
CA PRO A 718 9.29 -32.98 -23.06
C PRO A 718 8.49 -32.99 -21.74
N SER A 719 8.70 -33.99 -20.88
CA SER A 719 8.07 -34.10 -19.57
C SER A 719 8.78 -33.34 -18.46
N LEU A 720 10.01 -32.85 -18.69
CA LEU A 720 10.79 -32.16 -17.66
C LEU A 720 10.13 -30.81 -17.31
N PRO A 721 9.73 -30.57 -16.04
CA PRO A 721 9.21 -29.29 -15.62
C PRO A 721 10.31 -28.21 -15.60
N ILE A 722 10.02 -27.04 -16.16
CA ILE A 722 10.86 -25.85 -16.15
C ILE A 722 10.17 -24.78 -15.31
N VAL A 723 10.87 -24.21 -14.34
CA VAL A 723 10.34 -23.17 -13.45
C VAL A 723 11.17 -21.92 -13.56
N ILE A 724 10.55 -20.80 -13.93
CA ILE A 724 11.22 -19.51 -14.04
C ILE A 724 10.94 -18.73 -12.77
N ALA A 725 11.99 -18.55 -11.97
CA ALA A 725 11.94 -17.91 -10.67
C ALA A 725 12.15 -16.40 -10.80
N GLY A 726 11.06 -15.67 -11.03
CA GLY A 726 11.07 -14.23 -11.29
C GLY A 726 10.00 -13.81 -12.30
N ALA A 727 9.90 -12.50 -12.53
CA ALA A 727 9.08 -11.96 -13.61
C ALA A 727 9.80 -12.07 -14.96
N THR A 728 9.05 -12.16 -16.06
CA THR A 728 9.59 -12.11 -17.43
C THR A 728 8.88 -11.05 -18.27
N CYS A 729 9.42 -10.73 -19.45
CA CYS A 729 8.77 -9.81 -20.39
C CYS A 729 7.55 -10.42 -21.11
N GLY A 730 7.18 -11.68 -20.83
CA GLY A 730 6.15 -12.38 -21.59
C GLY A 730 5.73 -13.69 -20.95
N ASP A 731 5.37 -13.65 -19.66
CA ASP A 731 4.96 -14.81 -18.87
C ASP A 731 3.97 -15.70 -19.63
N ASP A 732 2.93 -15.08 -20.19
CA ASP A 732 1.86 -15.70 -20.99
C ASP A 732 2.38 -16.56 -22.15
N ARG A 733 3.41 -16.08 -22.87
CA ARG A 733 3.98 -16.79 -24.03
C ARG A 733 4.84 -17.97 -23.61
N LEU A 734 5.46 -17.92 -22.43
CA LEU A 734 6.24 -19.03 -21.89
C LEU A 734 5.33 -20.09 -21.32
N MET A 735 4.35 -19.65 -20.52
CA MET A 735 3.40 -20.52 -19.85
C MET A 735 2.38 -21.15 -20.79
N SER A 736 2.31 -20.76 -22.07
CA SER A 736 1.53 -21.50 -23.07
C SER A 736 2.07 -22.92 -23.32
N ARG A 737 3.26 -23.25 -22.81
CA ARG A 737 3.81 -24.61 -22.80
C ARG A 737 3.46 -25.32 -21.49
N PRO A 738 2.98 -26.57 -21.54
CA PRO A 738 2.44 -27.26 -20.36
C PRO A 738 3.48 -27.56 -19.27
N ASN A 739 4.77 -27.62 -19.63
CA ASN A 739 5.85 -27.92 -18.69
C ASN A 739 6.57 -26.67 -18.15
N ILE A 740 6.15 -25.45 -18.51
CA ILE A 740 6.79 -24.21 -18.05
C ILE A 740 5.90 -23.50 -17.05
N PHE A 741 6.47 -23.12 -15.90
CA PHE A 741 5.80 -22.33 -14.89
C PHE A 741 6.62 -21.08 -14.55
N VAL A 742 6.00 -19.90 -14.58
CA VAL A 742 6.64 -18.64 -14.16
C VAL A 742 6.11 -18.27 -12.79
N THR A 743 6.97 -17.93 -11.82
CA THR A 743 6.51 -17.63 -10.45
C THR A 743 5.91 -16.22 -10.32
N GLY A 744 6.31 -15.30 -11.21
CA GLY A 744 6.10 -13.86 -10.99
C GLY A 744 7.25 -13.26 -10.18
N ALA A 745 7.18 -11.98 -9.84
CA ALA A 745 8.25 -11.28 -9.13
C ALA A 745 8.56 -11.93 -7.77
N ILE A 746 9.86 -12.10 -7.48
CA ILE A 746 10.37 -12.68 -6.24
C ILE A 746 11.60 -11.92 -5.75
N THR A 747 11.86 -11.97 -4.45
CA THR A 747 13.11 -11.50 -3.83
C THR A 747 14.01 -12.67 -3.46
N ALA A 748 15.29 -12.40 -3.17
CA ALA A 748 16.23 -13.43 -2.73
C ALA A 748 15.77 -14.15 -1.45
N ASP A 749 15.19 -13.42 -0.50
CA ASP A 749 14.68 -13.96 0.76
C ASP A 749 13.47 -14.89 0.56
N GLU A 750 12.70 -14.68 -0.51
CA GLU A 750 11.53 -15.49 -0.84
C GLU A 750 11.87 -16.74 -1.67
N LEU A 751 13.03 -16.75 -2.35
CA LEU A 751 13.38 -17.75 -3.36
C LEU A 751 13.21 -19.19 -2.86
N GLY A 752 13.69 -19.50 -1.65
CA GLY A 752 13.59 -20.85 -1.08
C GLY A 752 12.14 -21.29 -0.82
N ASN A 753 11.30 -20.39 -0.33
CA ASN A 753 9.90 -20.68 -0.03
C ASN A 753 9.08 -20.84 -1.32
N VAL A 754 9.35 -20.00 -2.32
CA VAL A 754 8.68 -20.07 -3.63
C VAL A 754 9.07 -21.34 -4.38
N LEU A 755 10.33 -21.74 -4.35
CA LEU A 755 10.80 -22.92 -5.08
C LEU A 755 10.46 -24.25 -4.40
N ARG A 756 10.16 -24.25 -3.11
CA ARG A 756 9.83 -25.46 -2.33
C ARG A 756 8.82 -26.40 -3.01
N PRO A 757 7.64 -25.95 -3.47
CA PRO A 757 6.66 -26.83 -4.11
C PRO A 757 7.09 -27.33 -5.50
N HIS A 758 8.15 -26.78 -6.09
CA HIS A 758 8.59 -27.09 -7.45
C HIS A 758 9.65 -28.20 -7.54
N ASN A 759 10.09 -28.78 -6.41
CA ASN A 759 11.09 -29.85 -6.37
C ASN A 759 12.34 -29.57 -7.26
N PRO A 760 13.07 -28.48 -6.99
CA PRO A 760 14.20 -28.05 -7.82
C PRO A 760 15.32 -29.09 -7.81
N GLY A 761 15.57 -29.72 -8.97
CA GLY A 761 16.67 -30.65 -9.19
C GLY A 761 17.94 -29.95 -9.63
N TRP A 762 17.78 -28.95 -10.49
CA TRP A 762 18.87 -28.16 -11.08
C TRP A 762 18.49 -26.68 -11.10
N ILE A 763 19.51 -25.83 -11.05
CA ILE A 763 19.33 -24.38 -11.15
C ILE A 763 20.22 -23.84 -12.27
N LEU A 764 19.65 -23.03 -13.16
CA LEU A 764 20.37 -22.23 -14.14
C LEU A 764 20.27 -20.75 -13.72
N THR A 765 21.40 -20.08 -13.58
CA THR A 765 21.45 -18.63 -13.31
C THR A 765 22.68 -17.99 -13.97
N ASP A 766 22.82 -16.67 -13.88
CA ASP A 766 24.01 -15.95 -14.37
C ASP A 766 24.37 -16.30 -15.83
N PHE A 767 23.37 -16.38 -16.71
CA PHE A 767 23.50 -16.92 -18.07
C PHE A 767 23.38 -15.86 -19.18
N GLU A 768 23.07 -14.62 -18.82
CA GLU A 768 22.78 -13.52 -19.76
C GLU A 768 24.02 -12.66 -19.98
N GLN A 769 24.43 -11.96 -18.92
CA GLN A 769 25.51 -10.99 -18.87
C GLN A 769 26.09 -10.98 -17.44
N PRO A 770 27.33 -10.53 -17.24
CA PRO A 770 27.90 -10.39 -15.90
C PRO A 770 27.06 -9.40 -15.08
N VAL A 771 26.44 -9.88 -14.00
CA VAL A 771 25.76 -9.03 -13.00
C VAL A 771 26.19 -9.47 -11.61
N PHE A 772 27.27 -8.86 -11.12
CA PHE A 772 27.88 -9.26 -9.86
C PHE A 772 27.15 -8.65 -8.66
N GLY A 773 27.00 -9.41 -7.58
CA GLY A 773 26.32 -8.93 -6.39
C GLY A 773 24.80 -8.87 -6.51
N HIS A 774 24.22 -9.42 -7.59
CA HIS A 774 22.78 -9.49 -7.76
C HIS A 774 22.18 -10.46 -6.74
N PRO A 775 21.24 -10.03 -5.88
CA PRO A 775 20.83 -10.82 -4.72
C PRO A 775 20.24 -12.18 -5.12
N LEU A 776 19.41 -12.26 -6.17
CA LEU A 776 18.88 -13.54 -6.65
C LEU A 776 19.95 -14.45 -7.26
N VAL A 777 20.92 -13.88 -7.98
CA VAL A 777 21.95 -14.67 -8.68
C VAL A 777 22.93 -15.24 -7.67
N GLU A 778 23.42 -14.41 -6.75
CA GLU A 778 24.33 -14.83 -5.69
C GLU A 778 23.67 -15.90 -4.79
N THR A 779 22.40 -15.71 -4.44
CA THR A 779 21.62 -16.69 -3.66
C THR A 779 21.44 -18.02 -4.42
N ALA A 780 21.10 -17.96 -5.71
CA ALA A 780 20.94 -19.14 -6.56
C ALA A 780 22.26 -19.90 -6.77
N ARG A 781 23.39 -19.20 -6.91
CA ARG A 781 24.73 -19.81 -7.05
C ARG A 781 25.17 -20.55 -5.79
N GLN A 782 24.71 -20.10 -4.62
CA GLN A 782 25.02 -20.73 -3.34
C GLN A 782 24.07 -21.89 -2.98
N ALA A 783 23.12 -22.23 -3.85
CA ALA A 783 22.17 -23.29 -3.62
C ALA A 783 22.83 -24.64 -3.32
N THR A 784 22.17 -25.46 -2.49
CA THR A 784 22.56 -26.86 -2.23
C THR A 784 22.29 -27.81 -3.40
N ARG A 785 21.84 -27.27 -4.54
CA ARG A 785 21.56 -28.00 -5.78
C ARG A 785 22.69 -27.79 -6.79
N PRO A 786 22.87 -28.72 -7.74
CA PRO A 786 23.69 -28.48 -8.92
C PRO A 786 23.27 -27.19 -9.64
N VAL A 787 24.23 -26.31 -9.93
CA VAL A 787 24.00 -25.02 -10.60
C VAL A 787 24.76 -24.96 -11.93
N ALA A 788 24.04 -24.58 -12.99
CA ALA A 788 24.62 -24.17 -14.26
C ALA A 788 24.71 -22.63 -14.32
N TYR A 789 25.84 -22.11 -14.79
CA TYR A 789 26.09 -20.68 -14.93
C TYR A 789 27.16 -20.38 -15.98
N ARG A 790 27.19 -19.15 -16.51
CA ARG A 790 28.36 -18.71 -17.30
C ARG A 790 29.53 -18.42 -16.38
N ASP A 791 30.65 -19.04 -16.67
CA ASP A 791 31.90 -18.80 -15.98
C ASP A 791 32.58 -17.54 -16.52
N TRP A 792 32.31 -16.43 -15.85
CA TRP A 792 32.95 -15.15 -16.10
C TRP A 792 34.43 -15.13 -15.68
N SER A 793 34.89 -16.08 -14.85
CA SER A 793 36.29 -16.12 -14.39
C SER A 793 37.29 -16.59 -15.45
N GLY A 794 36.81 -17.08 -16.60
CA GLY A 794 37.66 -17.64 -17.65
C GLY A 794 38.37 -18.93 -17.24
N GLY A 795 37.75 -19.73 -16.36
CA GLY A 795 38.28 -20.99 -15.85
C GLY A 795 39.14 -20.86 -14.58
N ALA A 796 39.30 -19.67 -14.02
CA ALA A 796 40.08 -19.46 -12.81
C ALA A 796 39.42 -20.07 -11.55
N LEU A 797 38.09 -20.11 -11.53
CA LEU A 797 37.33 -20.73 -10.44
C LEU A 797 36.90 -22.16 -10.80
N LYS A 798 37.18 -23.10 -9.89
CA LYS A 798 36.72 -24.48 -10.04
C LYS A 798 35.24 -24.61 -9.64
N PRO A 799 34.37 -25.20 -10.49
CA PRO A 799 32.97 -25.44 -10.14
C PRO A 799 32.85 -26.47 -9.01
N ARG A 800 31.75 -26.41 -8.24
CA ARG A 800 31.46 -27.43 -7.22
C ARG A 800 31.11 -28.75 -7.90
N LYS A 801 31.19 -29.85 -7.15
CA LYS A 801 30.79 -31.17 -7.67
C LYS A 801 29.33 -31.14 -8.14
N GLY A 802 29.11 -31.43 -9.42
CA GLY A 802 27.79 -31.45 -10.05
C GLY A 802 27.39 -30.13 -10.74
N ASP A 803 28.06 -29.01 -10.45
CA ASP A 803 27.80 -27.75 -11.15
C ASP A 803 28.30 -27.79 -12.61
N LEU A 804 27.67 -27.00 -13.47
CA LEU A 804 28.06 -26.81 -14.87
C LEU A 804 28.56 -25.37 -15.09
N ALA A 805 29.88 -25.22 -15.23
CA ALA A 805 30.50 -23.96 -15.65
C ALA A 805 30.50 -23.87 -17.19
N ILE A 806 29.77 -22.90 -17.73
CA ILE A 806 29.61 -22.70 -19.18
C ILE A 806 30.54 -21.57 -19.62
N SER A 807 31.22 -21.72 -20.75
CA SER A 807 32.10 -20.65 -21.26
C SER A 807 31.36 -19.32 -21.43
N ALA A 808 31.96 -18.22 -20.95
CA ALA A 808 31.41 -16.86 -21.07
C ALA A 808 31.10 -16.45 -22.52
N ILE A 809 31.81 -17.02 -23.51
CA ILE A 809 31.63 -16.73 -24.94
C ILE A 809 30.67 -17.69 -25.67
N ALA A 810 30.10 -18.67 -24.96
CA ALA A 810 29.15 -19.60 -25.56
C ALA A 810 27.93 -18.84 -26.13
N ASN A 811 27.49 -19.16 -27.34
CA ASN A 811 26.24 -18.60 -27.85
C ASN A 811 25.02 -19.29 -27.19
N ALA A 812 23.81 -18.82 -27.48
CA ALA A 812 22.59 -19.34 -26.86
C ALA A 812 22.33 -20.82 -27.16
N ALA A 813 22.61 -21.28 -28.39
CA ALA A 813 22.42 -22.68 -28.78
C ALA A 813 23.39 -23.61 -28.03
N ALA A 814 24.68 -23.25 -28.00
CA ALA A 814 25.71 -24.01 -27.30
C ALA A 814 25.44 -24.08 -25.79
N LEU A 815 24.99 -22.97 -25.18
CA LEU A 815 24.58 -22.94 -23.78
C LEU A 815 23.40 -23.91 -23.55
N ALA A 816 22.37 -23.84 -24.40
CA ALA A 816 21.20 -24.70 -24.28
C ALA A 816 21.57 -26.18 -24.39
N ASP A 817 22.39 -26.56 -25.38
CA ASP A 817 22.83 -27.94 -25.57
C ASP A 817 23.62 -28.47 -24.36
N LEU A 818 24.53 -27.66 -23.79
CA LEU A 818 25.29 -28.03 -22.59
C LEU A 818 24.39 -28.25 -21.37
N VAL A 819 23.39 -27.38 -21.18
CA VAL A 819 22.44 -27.51 -20.07
C VAL A 819 21.56 -28.74 -20.25
N VAL A 820 21.08 -29.00 -21.47
CA VAL A 820 20.27 -30.19 -21.80
C VAL A 820 21.05 -31.47 -21.52
N ASP A 821 22.29 -31.55 -22.00
CA ASP A 821 23.18 -32.69 -21.75
C ASP A 821 23.47 -32.89 -20.26
N TRP A 822 23.65 -31.80 -19.51
CA TRP A 822 23.94 -31.85 -18.08
C TRP A 822 22.76 -32.35 -17.24
N VAL A 823 21.54 -31.91 -17.56
CA VAL A 823 20.31 -32.40 -16.93
C VAL A 823 20.10 -33.88 -17.24
N ALA A 824 20.32 -34.31 -18.49
CA ALA A 824 20.12 -35.70 -18.90
C ALA A 824 21.10 -36.71 -18.28
N ARG A 825 22.29 -36.27 -17.84
CA ARG A 825 23.33 -37.14 -17.24
C ARG A 825 23.19 -37.33 -15.72
N SER A 826 22.27 -36.62 -15.07
CA SER A 826 22.16 -36.44 -13.61
C SER A 826 20.89 -37.04 -13.02
#